data_AF-A0A917TQY4-F1
#
_entry.id   AF-A0A917TQY4-F1
#
_cell.length_a   1.000
_cell.length_b   1.000
_cell.length_c   1.000
_cell.angle_alpha   90.00
_cell.angle_beta   90.00
_cell.angle_gamma   90.00
#
_symmetry.space_group_name_H-M   'P 1'
#
loop_
_entity.id
_entity.type
_entity.pdbx_description
1 polymer ?
#
loop_
_entity_poly.entity_id
_entity_poly.type
_entity_poly.pdbx_seq_one_letter_code
_entity_poly.pdbx_strand_id
1 'polypeptide(L)'
;MTVLDLKTEDKNMMTSVVEQRSELRNKQMVAKERYRILYIGRAVFGETDIVNRMRQALENLGHVVFNLNTKEFKKVVHNPQNLVGGHGPIEIKLGHLKPILSRFKPQIIICNAGGYTFSEADTKWLKANGFILIGITLSDPDVFEGTQKFVHRFDYHVTNAHEAIDMYKTLGIDNTFHFPFAIDRSFVEADAMERRDWNADVICIGNAANRPDRNEFMSELNHDFNVKVYGTGWDIPGSFSVGGEDFFSAARAGNFHVNFPGTRAGFTNVKVGVFESIANGGIICTEYFKEMEHFFEYDKEIIGYKDVKDLKEKIKYYLDHPEEAELIRRRAFDRLVKEHLWEARWEQLFSKVRTDLRELKQLLPLERYNGINLEPLTSESVKIIVQGYYGAKNVGDDLILEAIYNKIIAKYPEAMIMVAGFSRENITLLQGFYSLPRTNAYEMEKYIKDADLVIYGGGGLLNDYTFNNSAGIADYFDSYSHGLTGMGIIPTIANIHNVPVMYFALGVGPLENPEARKFVRFMTEQIDIITVRDSHSKQLLESIDGMNKEVIQTADPTLTLPRPNWELAKKYFKQNMNISDSDLIISVSLREWKSNPANFTENIAKYLDELIITTNATILFIPFQFAIGRSNDNNIHLEVYNLMKYKENAYFYEMTGNYDEFLSIISAVDLGINMRLHGSILQNLHGVPTIGFNYDDKVKGHFDTIGMVNFLLNLDFNISEAVSKVLYLEEHYVEVKNMILNNVNKNSSKANESFEFVYELIQKGLKRDRSIYKSYPRSYSLREKKSNELTQELKNYKRESLKYKKETIRLRKEIAEIKKEQKKYRRETMIVKEKNDDISCVNLSDAKVQTNSSMLENVLLPVKVRDKHRLLGIRLPNKTPKKGDYSSVIFEIPVKKLEYYQISTTLNAPYERPKNKGRIRYEIFINNKKVYKEDIAIKGDDNELSFNFVANSNNATLELKVIAIQDCEEWSWGNKSKVYISDVNIKKQKNSKYNSTFQKAVHKIKKLSPKM
;
A
#
# COMPACT_ATOMS: atom_id res chain seq x y z
N MET A 1 1.56 -28.04 -45.28
CA MET A 1 2.34 -28.96 -44.44
C MET A 1 3.32 -29.69 -45.35
N THR A 2 4.57 -29.24 -45.39
CA THR A 2 5.68 -30.05 -45.91
C THR A 2 6.24 -30.82 -44.71
N VAL A 3 6.16 -32.14 -44.78
CA VAL A 3 6.63 -33.08 -43.75
C VAL A 3 8.13 -32.85 -43.54
N LEU A 4 8.50 -32.42 -42.33
CA LEU A 4 9.89 -32.38 -41.88
C LEU A 4 10.26 -33.78 -41.41
N ASP A 5 11.15 -34.45 -42.16
CA ASP A 5 11.86 -35.64 -41.71
C ASP A 5 12.70 -35.27 -40.48
N LEU A 6 12.11 -35.41 -39.30
CA LEU A 6 12.81 -35.32 -38.02
C LEU A 6 13.68 -36.57 -37.88
N LYS A 7 14.99 -36.41 -38.11
CA LYS A 7 15.99 -37.46 -37.90
C LYS A 7 15.82 -38.07 -36.52
N THR A 8 15.76 -39.40 -36.47
CA THR A 8 15.60 -40.25 -35.29
C THR A 8 16.68 -40.05 -34.21
N GLU A 9 17.78 -39.36 -34.52
CA GLU A 9 18.86 -39.03 -33.57
C GLU A 9 18.48 -37.93 -32.56
N ASP A 10 17.60 -36.98 -32.90
CA ASP A 10 17.20 -35.88 -32.00
C ASP A 10 16.22 -36.32 -30.90
N LYS A 11 15.48 -37.42 -31.11
CA LYS A 11 14.47 -37.93 -30.17
C LYS A 11 15.06 -38.47 -28.87
N ASN A 12 16.36 -38.79 -28.84
CA ASN A 12 17.03 -39.46 -27.70
C ASN A 12 18.02 -38.60 -26.91
N MET A 13 18.19 -37.30 -27.18
CA MET A 13 19.22 -36.47 -26.51
C MET A 13 18.73 -35.31 -25.61
N MET A 14 17.51 -34.77 -25.78
CA MET A 14 17.05 -33.66 -24.94
C MET A 14 16.37 -34.12 -23.66
N THR A 15 16.88 -33.66 -22.52
CA THR A 15 16.30 -33.87 -21.20
C THR A 15 14.89 -33.27 -21.10
N SER A 16 14.07 -33.84 -20.22
CA SER A 16 12.71 -33.36 -19.95
C SER A 16 12.72 -31.93 -19.40
N VAL A 17 11.60 -31.21 -19.51
CA VAL A 17 11.44 -29.88 -18.90
C VAL A 17 11.70 -29.92 -17.39
N VAL A 18 11.35 -31.02 -16.72
CA VAL A 18 11.59 -31.20 -15.27
C VAL A 18 13.09 -31.26 -14.97
N GLU A 19 13.85 -32.02 -15.76
CA GLU A 19 15.31 -32.12 -15.63
C GLU A 19 15.99 -30.79 -15.96
N GLN A 20 15.64 -30.14 -17.08
CA GLN A 20 16.18 -28.83 -17.44
C GLN A 20 15.90 -27.77 -16.37
N ARG A 21 14.71 -27.78 -15.75
CA ARG A 21 14.38 -26.90 -14.62
C ARG A 21 15.23 -27.22 -13.39
N SER A 22 15.48 -28.50 -13.13
CA SER A 22 16.36 -28.94 -12.04
C SER A 22 17.81 -28.49 -12.27
N GLU A 23 18.31 -28.56 -13.51
CA GLU A 23 19.62 -28.05 -13.88
C GLU A 23 19.72 -26.53 -13.67
N LEU A 24 18.69 -25.77 -14.09
CA LEU A 24 18.63 -24.32 -13.86
C LEU A 24 18.70 -23.99 -12.36
N ARG A 25 17.99 -24.75 -11.51
CA ARG A 25 18.01 -24.59 -10.03
C ARG A 25 19.42 -24.66 -9.45
N ASN A 26 20.32 -25.42 -10.07
CA ASN A 26 21.70 -25.60 -9.61
C ASN A 26 22.69 -24.66 -10.31
N LYS A 27 22.27 -23.93 -11.34
CA LYS A 27 23.14 -23.00 -12.08
C LYS A 27 23.33 -21.73 -11.25
N GLN A 28 24.53 -21.15 -11.23
CA GLN A 28 24.75 -19.81 -10.69
C GLN A 28 24.90 -18.81 -11.85
N MET A 29 24.23 -17.67 -11.77
CA MET A 29 24.31 -16.60 -12.78
C MET A 29 24.76 -15.33 -12.08
N VAL A 30 26.04 -14.97 -12.23
CA VAL A 30 26.61 -13.76 -11.64
C VAL A 30 27.05 -12.84 -12.77
N ALA A 31 26.77 -11.54 -12.64
CA ALA A 31 27.24 -10.54 -13.60
C ALA A 31 28.77 -10.46 -13.60
N LYS A 32 29.33 -10.10 -14.76
CA LYS A 32 30.78 -9.87 -14.88
C LYS A 32 31.26 -8.70 -14.03
N GLU A 33 30.44 -7.65 -13.97
CA GLU A 33 30.67 -6.44 -13.20
C GLU A 33 29.40 -6.12 -12.42
N ARG A 34 29.56 -5.78 -11.14
CA ARG A 34 28.45 -5.50 -10.20
C ARG A 34 28.40 -4.01 -9.90
N TYR A 35 27.21 -3.51 -9.55
CA TYR A 35 26.95 -2.09 -9.35
C TYR A 35 25.94 -1.86 -8.23
N ARG A 36 25.94 -0.64 -7.69
CA ARG A 36 24.87 -0.11 -6.82
C ARG A 36 23.78 0.53 -7.67
N ILE A 37 22.57 -0.02 -7.58
CA ILE A 37 21.45 0.35 -8.44
C ILE A 37 20.27 0.85 -7.59
N LEU A 38 19.86 2.10 -7.80
CA LEU A 38 18.58 2.59 -7.29
C LEU A 38 17.50 2.24 -8.32
N TYR A 39 16.63 1.31 -7.95
CA TYR A 39 15.59 0.79 -8.83
C TYR A 39 14.23 1.38 -8.44
N ILE A 40 13.66 2.18 -9.33
CA ILE A 40 12.38 2.88 -9.11
C ILE A 40 11.33 2.22 -9.99
N GLY A 41 10.28 1.70 -9.38
CA GLY A 41 9.22 1.02 -10.09
C GLY A 41 7.93 0.91 -9.30
N ARG A 42 6.95 0.23 -9.89
CA ARG A 42 5.67 -0.05 -9.24
C ARG A 42 5.24 -1.48 -9.48
N ALA A 43 5.34 -2.31 -8.45
CA ALA A 43 4.81 -3.66 -8.50
C ALA A 43 3.33 -3.68 -8.09
N VAL A 44 2.46 -4.02 -9.02
CA VAL A 44 1.00 -4.05 -8.83
C VAL A 44 0.52 -5.47 -8.52
N PHE A 45 1.10 -6.48 -9.18
CA PHE A 45 0.64 -7.87 -9.17
C PHE A 45 1.42 -8.83 -8.25
N GLY A 46 2.03 -8.30 -7.17
CA GLY A 46 2.73 -9.14 -6.19
C GLY A 46 4.05 -9.69 -6.72
N GLU A 47 4.38 -10.94 -6.36
CA GLU A 47 5.67 -11.55 -6.71
C GLU A 47 5.80 -11.81 -8.22
N THR A 48 4.72 -12.15 -8.93
CA THR A 48 4.74 -12.41 -10.38
C THR A 48 4.74 -11.14 -11.23
N ASP A 49 4.75 -9.96 -10.63
CA ASP A 49 4.79 -8.68 -11.35
C ASP A 49 6.12 -8.50 -12.10
N ILE A 50 6.06 -8.19 -13.39
CA ILE A 50 7.24 -8.01 -14.25
C ILE A 50 8.26 -7.02 -13.70
N VAL A 51 7.82 -5.92 -13.06
CA VAL A 51 8.73 -4.93 -12.48
C VAL A 51 9.46 -5.52 -11.26
N ASN A 52 8.80 -6.37 -10.48
CA ASN A 52 9.47 -7.10 -9.39
C ASN A 52 10.42 -8.18 -9.92
N ARG A 53 10.07 -8.85 -11.02
CA ARG A 53 10.89 -9.90 -11.64
C ARG A 53 12.18 -9.35 -12.26
N MET A 54 12.08 -8.22 -12.96
CA MET A 54 13.25 -7.52 -13.48
C MET A 54 14.22 -7.07 -12.38
N ARG A 55 13.70 -6.61 -11.23
CA ARG A 55 14.52 -6.27 -10.05
C ARG A 55 15.22 -7.51 -9.47
N GLN A 56 14.50 -8.63 -9.31
CA GLN A 56 15.08 -9.86 -8.77
C GLN A 56 16.25 -10.36 -9.62
N ALA A 57 16.13 -10.30 -10.94
CA ALA A 57 17.23 -10.66 -11.83
C ALA A 57 18.49 -9.82 -11.60
N LEU A 58 18.38 -8.53 -11.28
CA LEU A 58 19.55 -7.70 -10.91
C LEU A 58 20.21 -8.20 -9.61
N GLU A 59 19.41 -8.61 -8.62
CA GLU A 59 19.91 -9.16 -7.36
C GLU A 59 20.53 -10.54 -7.56
N ASN A 60 19.94 -11.39 -8.40
CA ASN A 60 20.48 -12.70 -8.77
C ASN A 60 21.84 -12.58 -9.43
N LEU A 61 22.01 -11.57 -10.30
CA LEU A 61 23.29 -11.20 -10.92
C LEU A 61 24.33 -10.67 -9.92
N GLY A 62 23.95 -10.43 -8.66
CA GLY A 62 24.85 -9.96 -7.60
C GLY A 62 24.98 -8.44 -7.52
N HIS A 63 24.17 -7.66 -8.24
CA HIS A 63 24.12 -6.21 -8.03
C HIS A 63 23.56 -5.88 -6.63
N VAL A 64 23.97 -4.76 -6.07
CA VAL A 64 23.37 -4.22 -4.84
C VAL A 64 22.22 -3.34 -5.26
N VAL A 65 20.98 -3.75 -4.95
CA VAL A 65 19.78 -3.08 -5.45
C VAL A 65 19.00 -2.43 -4.32
N PHE A 66 18.83 -1.11 -4.39
CA PHE A 66 17.87 -0.38 -3.57
C PHE A 66 16.57 -0.25 -4.35
N ASN A 67 15.59 -1.09 -4.04
CA ASN A 67 14.24 -1.02 -4.60
C ASN A 67 13.37 0.06 -3.92
N LEU A 68 12.95 1.06 -4.70
CA LEU A 68 11.97 2.05 -4.32
C LEU A 68 10.62 1.74 -4.99
N ASN A 69 9.79 0.95 -4.31
CA ASN A 69 8.44 0.66 -4.76
C ASN A 69 7.49 1.86 -4.53
N THR A 70 7.14 2.55 -5.60
CA THR A 70 6.28 3.75 -5.55
C THR A 70 4.84 3.46 -5.07
N LYS A 71 4.41 2.19 -5.06
CA LYS A 71 3.14 1.76 -4.43
C LYS A 71 3.16 1.99 -2.92
N GLU A 72 4.33 1.78 -2.30
CA GLU A 72 4.57 1.94 -0.86
C GLU A 72 4.89 3.40 -0.53
N PHE A 73 5.76 4.05 -1.32
CA PHE A 73 6.26 5.39 -1.04
C PHE A 73 5.59 6.47 -1.90
N LYS A 74 4.26 6.59 -1.85
CA LYS A 74 3.50 7.47 -2.75
C LYS A 74 3.93 8.95 -2.77
N LYS A 75 4.51 9.46 -1.68
CA LYS A 75 4.96 10.86 -1.60
C LYS A 75 6.09 11.20 -2.58
N VAL A 76 6.86 10.19 -3.00
CA VAL A 76 7.96 10.37 -3.97
C VAL A 76 7.45 10.63 -5.39
N VAL A 77 6.17 10.37 -5.66
CA VAL A 77 5.58 10.50 -6.99
C VAL A 77 4.78 11.80 -7.11
N HIS A 78 4.98 12.52 -8.20
CA HIS A 78 4.12 13.59 -8.68
C HIS A 78 3.36 13.12 -9.93
N ASN A 79 2.05 12.88 -9.76
CA ASN A 79 1.16 12.43 -10.84
C ASN A 79 -0.19 13.16 -10.75
N PRO A 80 -0.25 14.47 -11.07
CA PRO A 80 -1.47 15.26 -10.92
C PRO A 80 -2.60 14.80 -11.86
N GLN A 81 -2.24 14.19 -12.99
CA GLN A 81 -3.18 13.71 -14.01
C GLN A 81 -3.67 12.27 -13.76
N ASN A 82 -3.20 11.62 -12.69
CA ASN A 82 -3.50 10.21 -12.37
C ASN A 82 -3.24 9.24 -13.55
N LEU A 83 -2.17 9.50 -14.31
CA LEU A 83 -1.75 8.66 -15.42
C LEU A 83 -1.41 7.25 -14.93
N VAL A 84 -1.72 6.24 -15.75
CA VAL A 84 -1.49 4.82 -15.48
C VAL A 84 -1.02 4.13 -16.76
N GLY A 85 -0.50 2.90 -16.63
CA GLY A 85 -0.27 2.04 -17.79
C GLY A 85 0.88 2.47 -18.70
N GLY A 86 1.86 3.24 -18.21
CA GLY A 86 3.02 3.64 -18.99
C GLY A 86 2.89 4.99 -19.72
N HIS A 87 1.69 5.60 -19.74
CA HIS A 87 1.42 6.89 -20.37
C HIS A 87 1.98 8.09 -19.56
N GLY A 88 3.27 8.07 -19.21
CA GLY A 88 3.94 9.16 -18.50
C GLY A 88 3.90 10.51 -19.24
N PRO A 89 4.51 11.55 -18.67
CA PRO A 89 5.47 11.50 -17.57
C PRO A 89 4.81 11.41 -16.19
N ILE A 90 5.32 10.51 -15.36
CA ILE A 90 5.07 10.46 -13.93
C ILE A 90 6.37 10.84 -13.22
N GLU A 91 6.41 12.02 -12.63
CA GLU A 91 7.67 12.57 -12.12
C GLU A 91 8.00 12.07 -10.72
N ILE A 92 9.26 11.69 -10.51
CA ILE A 92 9.82 11.36 -9.20
C ILE A 92 10.43 12.62 -8.58
N LYS A 93 10.03 12.93 -7.35
CA LYS A 93 10.48 14.11 -6.62
C LYS A 93 11.87 13.87 -6.03
N LEU A 94 12.90 14.45 -6.65
CA LEU A 94 14.29 14.32 -6.23
C LEU A 94 14.51 14.67 -4.74
N GLY A 95 13.78 15.65 -4.22
CA GLY A 95 13.88 16.06 -2.80
C GLY A 95 13.70 14.91 -1.80
N HIS A 96 12.81 13.94 -2.10
CA HIS A 96 12.62 12.76 -1.26
C HIS A 96 13.67 11.67 -1.47
N LEU A 97 14.43 11.72 -2.56
CA LEU A 97 15.49 10.75 -2.85
C LEU A 97 16.84 11.17 -2.31
N LYS A 98 17.07 12.47 -2.05
CA LYS A 98 18.38 12.98 -1.59
C LYS A 98 18.99 12.17 -0.43
N PRO A 99 18.25 11.79 0.62
CA PRO A 99 18.82 10.95 1.68
C PRO A 99 19.26 9.57 1.18
N ILE A 100 18.49 8.95 0.30
CA ILE A 100 18.82 7.66 -0.34
C ILE A 100 20.08 7.84 -1.20
N LEU A 101 20.15 8.87 -2.04
CA LEU A 101 21.30 9.12 -2.92
C LEU A 101 22.59 9.36 -2.12
N SER A 102 22.52 10.12 -1.02
CA SER A 102 23.66 10.41 -0.15
C SER A 102 24.20 9.15 0.54
N ARG A 103 23.30 8.30 1.05
CA ARG A 103 23.66 7.10 1.80
C ARG A 103 23.98 5.91 0.91
N PHE A 104 23.06 5.59 0.01
CA PHE A 104 23.18 4.44 -0.87
C PHE A 104 24.17 4.67 -2.02
N LYS A 105 24.46 5.92 -2.39
CA LYS A 105 25.43 6.27 -3.45
C LYS A 105 25.27 5.38 -4.69
N PRO A 106 24.06 5.33 -5.30
CA PRO A 106 23.85 4.52 -6.48
C PRO A 106 24.75 5.02 -7.62
N GLN A 107 25.21 4.10 -8.46
CA GLN A 107 25.92 4.44 -9.71
C GLN A 107 24.91 4.56 -10.85
N ILE A 108 23.87 3.73 -10.80
CA ILE A 108 22.81 3.64 -11.80
C ILE A 108 21.46 3.88 -11.12
N ILE A 109 20.63 4.74 -11.72
CA ILE A 109 19.23 4.93 -11.34
C ILE A 109 18.36 4.44 -12.49
N ILE A 110 17.49 3.47 -12.19
CA ILE A 110 16.60 2.85 -13.16
C ILE A 110 15.17 3.29 -12.87
N CYS A 111 14.52 3.93 -13.83
CA CYS A 111 13.08 4.17 -13.84
C CYS A 111 12.41 3.06 -14.66
N ASN A 112 11.93 2.00 -14.00
CA ASN A 112 11.34 0.87 -14.68
C ASN A 112 9.83 1.03 -14.90
N ALA A 113 9.45 1.14 -16.17
CA ALA A 113 8.08 1.13 -16.67
C ALA A 113 7.18 2.20 -16.02
N GLY A 114 5.88 2.10 -16.25
CA GLY A 114 4.88 2.97 -15.61
C GLY A 114 4.92 4.44 -16.03
N GLY A 115 5.83 4.84 -16.92
CA GLY A 115 6.01 6.22 -17.36
C GLY A 115 6.81 7.07 -16.38
N TYR A 116 7.61 6.45 -15.49
CA TYR A 116 8.39 7.16 -14.49
C TYR A 116 9.56 7.92 -15.11
N THR A 117 9.77 9.15 -14.64
CA THR A 117 10.90 10.02 -15.04
C THR A 117 11.19 11.05 -13.95
N PHE A 118 12.21 11.87 -14.14
CA PHE A 118 12.45 13.08 -13.34
C PHE A 118 12.02 14.33 -14.13
N SER A 119 11.86 15.46 -13.42
CA SER A 119 11.74 16.77 -14.06
C SER A 119 13.03 17.11 -14.83
N GLU A 120 13.00 18.06 -15.76
CA GLU A 120 14.21 18.48 -16.51
C GLU A 120 15.30 19.00 -15.56
N ALA A 121 14.92 19.81 -14.57
CA ALA A 121 15.85 20.36 -13.58
C ALA A 121 16.48 19.27 -12.71
N ASP A 122 15.67 18.32 -12.22
CA ASP A 122 16.17 17.21 -11.41
C ASP A 122 17.05 16.26 -12.23
N THR A 123 16.69 16.02 -13.49
CA THR A 123 17.49 15.22 -14.44
C THR A 123 18.86 15.84 -14.63
N LYS A 124 18.92 17.16 -14.88
CA LYS A 124 20.19 17.88 -15.03
C LYS A 124 21.03 17.78 -13.76
N TRP A 125 20.41 17.93 -12.59
CA TRP A 125 21.11 17.80 -11.31
C TRP A 125 21.67 16.38 -11.11
N LEU A 126 20.88 15.35 -11.40
CA LEU A 126 21.33 13.96 -11.28
C LEU A 126 22.52 13.65 -12.19
N LYS A 127 22.42 14.03 -13.47
CA LYS A 127 23.53 13.83 -14.42
C LYS A 127 24.78 14.60 -14.03
N ALA A 128 24.64 15.83 -13.53
CA ALA A 128 25.77 16.64 -13.06
C ALA A 128 26.46 16.05 -11.81
N ASN A 129 25.76 15.21 -11.04
CA ASN A 129 26.33 14.47 -9.90
C ASN A 129 26.80 13.05 -10.29
N GLY A 130 26.90 12.75 -11.59
CA GLY A 130 27.52 11.53 -12.12
C GLY A 130 26.63 10.30 -12.20
N PHE A 131 25.37 10.37 -11.77
CA PHE A 131 24.44 9.24 -11.82
C PHE A 131 24.07 8.87 -13.26
N ILE A 132 24.16 7.59 -13.65
CA ILE A 132 23.63 7.11 -14.93
C ILE A 132 22.13 6.90 -14.81
N LEU A 133 21.35 7.49 -15.72
CA LEU A 133 19.90 7.36 -15.76
C LEU A 133 19.45 6.38 -16.85
N ILE A 134 18.75 5.32 -16.47
CA ILE A 134 18.17 4.34 -17.38
C ILE A 134 16.64 4.39 -17.29
N GLY A 135 15.97 4.60 -18.42
CA GLY A 135 14.51 4.53 -18.53
C GLY A 135 14.07 3.27 -19.27
N ILE A 136 13.05 2.60 -18.78
CA ILE A 136 12.53 1.36 -19.41
C ILE A 136 11.06 1.56 -19.77
N THR A 137 10.74 1.34 -21.04
CA THR A 137 9.36 1.25 -21.54
C THR A 137 9.06 -0.18 -21.97
N LEU A 138 8.00 -0.77 -21.41
CA LEU A 138 7.60 -2.17 -21.65
C LEU A 138 6.27 -2.30 -22.40
N SER A 139 5.68 -1.18 -22.82
CA SER A 139 4.36 -1.16 -23.49
C SER A 139 4.39 -0.40 -24.81
N ASP A 140 5.57 -0.19 -25.39
CA ASP A 140 5.64 0.41 -26.72
C ASP A 140 5.16 -0.58 -27.78
N PRO A 141 4.61 -0.11 -28.92
CA PRO A 141 4.30 1.29 -29.25
C PRO A 141 3.02 1.85 -28.61
N ASP A 142 2.25 1.06 -27.86
CA ASP A 142 0.94 1.47 -27.30
C ASP A 142 1.01 2.73 -26.41
N VAL A 143 2.17 3.00 -25.79
CA VAL A 143 2.37 4.16 -24.90
C VAL A 143 3.26 5.26 -25.50
N PHE A 144 3.69 5.10 -26.75
CA PHE A 144 4.66 5.97 -27.43
C PHE A 144 4.28 7.46 -27.34
N GLU A 145 2.99 7.78 -27.52
CA GLU A 145 2.51 9.17 -27.48
C GLU A 145 2.83 9.89 -26.17
N GLY A 146 2.83 9.15 -25.05
CA GLY A 146 3.19 9.67 -23.74
C GLY A 146 4.70 9.63 -23.50
N THR A 147 5.36 8.52 -23.86
CA THR A 147 6.78 8.29 -23.56
C THR A 147 7.71 9.19 -24.36
N GLN A 148 7.39 9.49 -25.63
CA GLN A 148 8.17 10.42 -26.47
C GLN A 148 8.45 11.79 -25.82
N LYS A 149 7.62 12.21 -24.86
CA LYS A 149 7.72 13.52 -24.20
C LYS A 149 8.86 13.61 -23.19
N PHE A 150 9.46 12.50 -22.77
CA PHE A 150 10.45 12.51 -21.68
C PHE A 150 11.59 11.50 -21.83
N VAL A 151 11.57 10.59 -22.81
CA VAL A 151 12.65 9.58 -22.97
C VAL A 151 14.02 10.20 -23.25
N HIS A 152 14.07 11.41 -23.83
CA HIS A 152 15.31 12.18 -24.04
C HIS A 152 16.01 12.57 -22.73
N ARG A 153 15.32 12.50 -21.59
CA ARG A 153 15.88 12.81 -20.27
C ARG A 153 16.84 11.74 -19.76
N PHE A 154 16.75 10.50 -20.24
CA PHE A 154 17.63 9.42 -19.81
C PHE A 154 18.99 9.46 -20.52
N ASP A 155 20.01 8.83 -19.93
CA ASP A 155 21.25 8.54 -20.66
C ASP A 155 21.02 7.34 -21.59
N TYR A 156 20.33 6.31 -21.08
CA TYR A 156 19.90 5.16 -21.87
C TYR A 156 18.40 4.95 -21.68
N HIS A 157 17.64 4.96 -22.77
CA HIS A 157 16.26 4.49 -22.79
C HIS A 157 16.21 3.13 -23.47
N VAL A 158 15.32 2.24 -23.00
CA VAL A 158 15.11 0.96 -23.65
C VAL A 158 13.63 0.67 -23.85
N THR A 159 13.33 -0.03 -24.96
CA THR A 159 11.98 -0.37 -25.38
C THR A 159 11.89 -1.85 -25.78
N ASN A 160 10.74 -2.46 -25.54
CA ASN A 160 10.46 -3.85 -25.87
C ASN A 160 10.07 -4.09 -27.34
N ALA A 161 9.95 -3.05 -28.16
CA ALA A 161 9.45 -3.15 -29.53
C ALA A 161 10.45 -2.54 -30.52
N HIS A 162 10.79 -3.28 -31.58
CA HIS A 162 11.68 -2.78 -32.64
C HIS A 162 11.10 -1.56 -33.37
N GLU A 163 9.80 -1.59 -33.69
CA GLU A 163 9.11 -0.49 -34.38
C GLU A 163 9.25 0.85 -33.63
N ALA A 164 9.16 0.82 -32.30
CA ALA A 164 9.27 2.02 -31.48
C ALA A 164 10.65 2.68 -31.55
N ILE A 165 11.72 1.90 -31.75
CA ILE A 165 13.09 2.43 -31.90
C ILE A 165 13.15 3.37 -33.10
N ASP A 166 12.59 2.96 -34.23
CA ASP A 166 12.59 3.77 -35.46
C ASP A 166 11.67 4.99 -35.32
N MET A 167 10.56 4.86 -34.58
CA MET A 167 9.70 5.98 -34.23
C MET A 167 10.44 7.04 -33.38
N TYR A 168 11.23 6.63 -32.38
CA TYR A 168 12.04 7.56 -31.58
C TYR A 168 13.15 8.22 -32.39
N LYS A 169 13.85 7.47 -33.25
CA LYS A 169 14.87 8.04 -34.15
C LYS A 169 14.31 9.09 -35.10
N THR A 170 13.09 8.89 -35.60
CA THR A 170 12.41 9.87 -36.46
C THR A 170 12.17 11.21 -35.74
N LEU A 171 12.12 11.21 -34.40
CA LEU A 171 12.03 12.40 -33.56
C LEU A 171 13.39 12.96 -33.12
N GLY A 172 14.51 12.39 -33.62
CA GLY A 172 15.87 12.78 -33.21
C GLY A 172 16.27 12.26 -31.83
N ILE A 173 15.66 11.18 -31.35
CA ILE A 173 15.94 10.58 -30.05
C ILE A 173 16.76 9.30 -30.26
N ASP A 174 18.09 9.44 -30.17
CA ASP A 174 19.05 8.36 -30.46
C ASP A 174 19.48 7.52 -29.25
N ASN A 175 19.01 7.89 -28.04
CA ASN A 175 19.36 7.20 -26.80
C ASN A 175 18.52 5.94 -26.51
N THR A 176 17.72 5.46 -27.48
CA THR A 176 16.77 4.35 -27.30
C THR A 176 17.26 3.04 -27.93
N PHE A 177 17.21 1.94 -27.18
CA PHE A 177 17.68 0.62 -27.61
C PHE A 177 16.66 -0.50 -27.39
N HIS A 178 16.80 -1.57 -28.16
CA HIS A 178 15.97 -2.75 -27.98
C HIS A 178 16.31 -3.48 -26.67
N PHE A 179 15.31 -3.74 -25.84
CA PHE A 179 15.40 -4.56 -24.63
C PHE A 179 14.23 -5.53 -24.59
N PRO A 180 14.42 -6.73 -25.17
CA PRO A 180 13.34 -7.67 -25.39
C PRO A 180 12.77 -8.21 -24.07
N PHE A 181 11.50 -8.61 -24.11
CA PHE A 181 10.91 -9.37 -23.00
C PHE A 181 11.72 -10.64 -22.66
N ALA A 182 11.60 -11.02 -21.40
CA ALA A 182 12.22 -12.20 -20.81
C ALA A 182 11.42 -12.67 -19.60
N ILE A 183 11.88 -13.75 -18.98
CA ILE A 183 11.31 -14.29 -17.74
C ILE A 183 12.34 -14.29 -16.62
N ASP A 184 11.89 -14.18 -15.38
CA ASP A 184 12.78 -14.27 -14.23
C ASP A 184 13.04 -15.73 -13.88
N ARG A 185 14.28 -16.03 -13.52
CA ARG A 185 14.70 -17.37 -13.14
C ARG A 185 13.83 -17.97 -12.04
N SER A 186 13.54 -17.23 -10.96
CA SER A 186 12.77 -17.79 -9.85
C SER A 186 11.31 -18.09 -10.22
N PHE A 187 10.76 -17.44 -11.26
CA PHE A 187 9.49 -17.83 -11.87
C PHE A 187 9.58 -19.19 -12.58
N VAL A 188 10.67 -19.43 -13.32
CA VAL A 188 10.95 -20.74 -13.95
C VAL A 188 11.22 -21.80 -12.88
N GLU A 189 11.80 -21.47 -11.75
CA GLU A 189 12.11 -22.44 -10.69
C GLU A 189 10.94 -22.74 -9.78
N ALA A 190 9.86 -21.95 -9.83
CA ALA A 190 8.72 -22.06 -8.93
C ALA A 190 8.15 -23.50 -8.92
N ASP A 191 7.68 -23.94 -7.76
CA ASP A 191 6.85 -25.14 -7.68
C ASP A 191 5.38 -24.76 -7.91
N ALA A 192 4.56 -25.77 -8.23
CA ALA A 192 3.13 -25.59 -8.41
C ALA A 192 2.40 -26.78 -7.79
N MET A 193 1.22 -26.50 -7.24
CA MET A 193 0.36 -27.57 -6.77
C MET A 193 -0.28 -28.28 -7.97
N GLU A 194 -0.23 -29.60 -7.99
CA GLU A 194 -0.90 -30.38 -9.02
C GLU A 194 -2.43 -30.23 -8.86
N ARG A 195 -3.10 -29.78 -9.92
CA ARG A 195 -4.55 -29.56 -9.97
C ARG A 195 -5.15 -30.32 -11.13
N ARG A 196 -5.35 -31.62 -10.95
CA ARG A 196 -5.93 -32.50 -12.00
C ARG A 196 -7.32 -32.05 -12.44
N ASP A 197 -8.07 -31.39 -11.55
CA ASP A 197 -9.37 -30.77 -11.84
C ASP A 197 -9.25 -29.59 -12.84
N TRP A 198 -8.05 -29.06 -13.04
CA TRP A 198 -7.76 -27.93 -13.93
C TRP A 198 -7.17 -28.36 -15.27
N ASN A 199 -6.98 -29.65 -15.51
CA ASN A 199 -6.42 -30.15 -16.76
C ASN A 199 -7.24 -29.69 -17.98
N ALA A 200 -6.54 -29.27 -19.01
CA ALA A 200 -7.12 -28.78 -20.26
C ALA A 200 -6.20 -29.10 -21.45
N ASP A 201 -6.80 -29.42 -22.59
CA ASP A 201 -6.05 -29.57 -23.84
C ASP A 201 -5.49 -28.21 -24.25
N VAL A 202 -6.34 -27.18 -24.16
CA VAL A 202 -6.02 -25.83 -24.60
C VAL A 202 -6.33 -24.84 -23.50
N ILE A 203 -5.40 -23.93 -23.24
CA ILE A 203 -5.63 -22.82 -22.33
C ILE A 203 -5.34 -21.46 -22.95
N CYS A 204 -5.99 -20.43 -22.42
CA CYS A 204 -5.56 -19.05 -22.62
C CYS A 204 -5.53 -18.33 -21.27
N ILE A 205 -4.36 -17.80 -20.90
CA ILE A 205 -4.20 -16.96 -19.71
C ILE A 205 -4.07 -15.51 -20.18
N GLY A 206 -5.10 -14.70 -19.94
CA GLY A 206 -5.15 -13.33 -20.41
C GLY A 206 -6.51 -12.68 -20.24
N ASN A 207 -6.60 -11.39 -20.56
CA ASN A 207 -7.85 -10.64 -20.47
C ASN A 207 -8.57 -10.61 -21.82
N ALA A 208 -9.86 -10.92 -21.85
CA ALA A 208 -10.72 -10.81 -23.02
C ALA A 208 -11.74 -9.66 -22.91
N ALA A 209 -11.68 -8.85 -21.86
CA ALA A 209 -12.51 -7.66 -21.72
C ALA A 209 -12.27 -6.69 -22.89
N ASN A 210 -13.35 -6.39 -23.61
CA ASN A 210 -13.38 -5.61 -24.85
C ASN A 210 -12.51 -6.21 -25.97
N ARG A 211 -12.43 -7.54 -26.04
CA ARG A 211 -11.70 -8.30 -27.08
C ARG A 211 -12.60 -9.41 -27.65
N PRO A 212 -13.63 -9.05 -28.44
CA PRO A 212 -14.53 -10.04 -29.05
C PRO A 212 -13.77 -11.03 -29.93
N ASP A 213 -12.69 -10.57 -30.59
CA ASP A 213 -11.74 -11.38 -31.36
C ASP A 213 -11.22 -12.58 -30.56
N ARG A 214 -10.87 -12.38 -29.28
CA ARG A 214 -10.36 -13.46 -28.42
C ARG A 214 -11.47 -14.41 -27.98
N ASN A 215 -12.65 -13.87 -27.64
CA ASN A 215 -13.79 -14.68 -27.21
C ASN A 215 -14.29 -15.59 -28.31
N GLU A 216 -14.45 -15.07 -29.52
CA GLU A 216 -14.87 -15.85 -30.70
C GLU A 216 -13.87 -16.97 -30.98
N PHE A 217 -12.58 -16.63 -31.06
CA PHE A 217 -11.52 -17.57 -31.36
C PHE A 217 -11.43 -18.71 -30.33
N MET A 218 -11.43 -18.39 -29.03
CA MET A 218 -11.38 -19.41 -27.98
C MET A 218 -12.67 -20.21 -27.87
N SER A 219 -13.84 -19.61 -28.14
CA SER A 219 -15.12 -20.31 -28.13
C SER A 219 -15.20 -21.34 -29.25
N GLU A 220 -14.67 -21.02 -30.43
CA GLU A 220 -14.57 -21.98 -31.51
C GLU A 220 -13.66 -23.16 -31.16
N LEU A 221 -12.53 -22.94 -30.47
CA LEU A 221 -11.68 -24.03 -29.98
C LEU A 221 -12.41 -24.90 -28.94
N ASN A 222 -13.26 -24.29 -28.10
CA ASN A 222 -14.01 -24.99 -27.04
C ASN A 222 -15.09 -25.94 -27.59
N HIS A 223 -15.39 -25.89 -28.89
CA HIS A 223 -16.24 -26.89 -29.54
C HIS A 223 -15.54 -28.22 -29.77
N ASP A 224 -14.21 -28.21 -29.97
CA ASP A 224 -13.43 -29.37 -30.39
C ASP A 224 -12.52 -29.93 -29.27
N PHE A 225 -12.17 -29.10 -28.27
CA PHE A 225 -11.18 -29.43 -27.24
C PHE A 225 -11.67 -29.07 -25.84
N ASN A 226 -11.07 -29.69 -24.81
CA ASN A 226 -11.24 -29.24 -23.43
C ASN A 226 -10.49 -27.92 -23.21
N VAL A 227 -11.19 -26.79 -23.37
CA VAL A 227 -10.61 -25.44 -23.23
C VAL A 227 -10.84 -24.88 -21.84
N LYS A 228 -9.80 -24.28 -21.25
CA LYS A 228 -9.95 -23.40 -20.08
C LYS A 228 -9.35 -22.04 -20.32
N VAL A 229 -10.03 -21.01 -19.87
CA VAL A 229 -9.55 -19.63 -19.99
C VAL A 229 -9.50 -18.95 -18.64
N TYR A 230 -8.39 -18.26 -18.41
CA TYR A 230 -8.10 -17.61 -17.15
C TYR A 230 -7.90 -16.11 -17.33
N GLY A 231 -8.66 -15.32 -16.60
CA GLY A 231 -8.66 -13.86 -16.66
C GLY A 231 -10.08 -13.27 -16.67
N THR A 232 -10.21 -11.99 -17.02
CA THR A 232 -11.51 -11.31 -17.03
C THR A 232 -12.07 -11.18 -18.44
N GLY A 233 -13.41 -11.15 -18.56
CA GLY A 233 -14.10 -10.85 -19.82
C GLY A 233 -14.20 -12.00 -20.80
N TRP A 234 -14.01 -13.24 -20.33
CA TRP A 234 -14.18 -14.46 -21.13
C TRP A 234 -15.64 -14.94 -21.11
N ASP A 235 -16.15 -15.35 -22.27
CA ASP A 235 -17.53 -15.87 -22.41
C ASP A 235 -17.63 -17.39 -22.15
N ILE A 236 -16.49 -18.08 -22.12
CA ILE A 236 -16.43 -19.53 -21.84
C ILE A 236 -16.83 -19.80 -20.38
N PRO A 237 -17.81 -20.70 -20.13
CA PRO A 237 -18.27 -21.04 -18.78
C PRO A 237 -17.16 -21.57 -17.87
N GLY A 238 -17.19 -21.18 -16.60
CA GLY A 238 -16.18 -21.61 -15.63
C GLY A 238 -14.85 -20.87 -15.72
N SER A 239 -14.77 -19.78 -16.50
CA SER A 239 -13.62 -18.89 -16.52
C SER A 239 -13.47 -18.10 -15.20
N PHE A 240 -12.23 -17.93 -14.75
CA PHE A 240 -11.90 -17.13 -13.57
C PHE A 240 -10.49 -16.57 -13.67
N SER A 241 -10.19 -15.53 -12.87
CA SER A 241 -8.84 -14.96 -12.85
C SER A 241 -7.93 -15.71 -11.89
N VAL A 242 -6.70 -15.98 -12.34
CA VAL A 242 -5.64 -16.59 -11.53
C VAL A 242 -4.53 -15.59 -11.27
N GLY A 243 -3.84 -15.74 -10.13
CA GLY A 243 -2.70 -14.92 -9.73
C GLY A 243 -1.98 -15.59 -8.55
N GLY A 244 -0.73 -15.17 -8.28
CA GLY A 244 0.09 -15.83 -7.26
C GLY A 244 0.34 -17.31 -7.59
N GLU A 245 0.31 -18.19 -6.58
CA GLU A 245 0.53 -19.64 -6.74
C GLU A 245 -0.50 -20.33 -7.66
N ASP A 246 -1.75 -19.85 -7.68
CA ASP A 246 -2.80 -20.41 -8.54
C ASP A 246 -2.48 -20.20 -10.03
N PHE A 247 -1.69 -19.18 -10.39
CA PHE A 247 -1.22 -18.98 -11.77
C PHE A 247 -0.39 -20.18 -12.24
N PHE A 248 0.60 -20.61 -11.46
CA PHE A 248 1.49 -21.71 -11.85
C PHE A 248 0.72 -23.02 -11.98
N SER A 249 -0.23 -23.25 -11.08
CA SER A 249 -1.09 -24.44 -11.10
C SER A 249 -1.99 -24.47 -12.35
N ALA A 250 -2.58 -23.34 -12.71
CA ALA A 250 -3.38 -23.20 -13.94
C ALA A 250 -2.53 -23.35 -15.21
N ALA A 251 -1.36 -22.70 -15.25
CA ALA A 251 -0.47 -22.77 -16.40
C ALA A 251 0.06 -24.19 -16.64
N ARG A 252 0.39 -24.96 -15.59
CA ARG A 252 0.91 -26.34 -15.74
C ARG A 252 -0.16 -27.39 -16.03
N ALA A 253 -1.43 -27.05 -15.83
CA ALA A 253 -2.54 -27.95 -16.13
C ALA A 253 -2.93 -27.94 -17.62
N GLY A 254 -2.48 -26.93 -18.38
CA GLY A 254 -2.72 -26.83 -19.83
C GLY A 254 -1.61 -27.44 -20.67
N ASN A 255 -1.97 -28.02 -21.83
CA ASN A 255 -0.99 -28.49 -22.82
C ASN A 255 -0.65 -27.41 -23.84
N PHE A 256 -1.64 -26.93 -24.60
CA PHE A 256 -1.48 -25.92 -25.65
C PHE A 256 -1.93 -24.54 -25.16
N HIS A 257 -1.05 -23.55 -25.20
CA HIS A 257 -1.27 -22.22 -24.64
C HIS A 257 -1.46 -21.20 -25.76
N VAL A 258 -2.67 -20.71 -25.94
CA VAL A 258 -3.00 -19.73 -27.00
C VAL A 258 -2.63 -18.32 -26.57
N ASN A 259 -1.82 -17.65 -27.37
CA ASN A 259 -1.39 -16.26 -27.16
C ASN A 259 -1.74 -15.37 -28.37
N PHE A 260 -2.38 -14.23 -28.09
CA PHE A 260 -2.80 -13.26 -29.10
C PHE A 260 -1.85 -12.06 -29.16
N PRO A 261 -1.11 -11.83 -30.26
CA PRO A 261 -0.10 -10.77 -30.33
C PRO A 261 -0.71 -9.37 -30.52
N GLY A 262 -1.92 -9.27 -31.09
CA GLY A 262 -2.61 -7.99 -31.31
C GLY A 262 -2.86 -7.17 -30.04
N THR A 263 -2.43 -5.92 -30.05
CA THR A 263 -2.58 -4.95 -28.94
C THR A 263 -3.92 -4.22 -29.02
N ARG A 264 -4.22 -3.38 -28.02
CA ARG A 264 -5.44 -2.56 -28.04
C ARG A 264 -5.30 -1.32 -28.93
N ALA A 265 -4.07 -0.90 -29.21
CA ALA A 265 -3.78 0.23 -30.08
C ALA A 265 -3.61 -0.18 -31.56
N GLY A 266 -3.89 -1.45 -31.89
CA GLY A 266 -3.83 -1.95 -33.26
C GLY A 266 -2.44 -2.39 -33.74
N PHE A 267 -1.45 -2.45 -32.84
CA PHE A 267 -0.12 -2.98 -33.14
C PHE A 267 -0.05 -4.49 -32.91
N THR A 268 1.02 -5.11 -33.39
CA THR A 268 1.39 -6.50 -33.10
C THR A 268 2.63 -6.48 -32.21
N ASN A 269 2.64 -7.26 -31.13
CA ASN A 269 3.79 -7.27 -30.21
C ASN A 269 3.92 -8.61 -29.49
N VAL A 270 5.17 -9.04 -29.25
CA VAL A 270 5.51 -10.19 -28.40
C VAL A 270 4.99 -9.96 -26.98
N LYS A 271 4.34 -10.99 -26.40
CA LYS A 271 3.74 -10.90 -25.06
C LYS A 271 4.59 -11.62 -24.03
N VAL A 272 4.64 -11.07 -22.81
CA VAL A 272 5.24 -11.75 -21.65
C VAL A 272 4.66 -13.16 -21.42
N GLY A 273 3.37 -13.36 -21.71
CA GLY A 273 2.67 -14.64 -21.60
C GLY A 273 3.25 -15.77 -22.46
N VAL A 274 4.02 -15.44 -23.51
CA VAL A 274 4.79 -16.44 -24.29
C VAL A 274 5.84 -17.10 -23.40
N PHE A 275 6.68 -16.28 -22.77
CA PHE A 275 7.73 -16.75 -21.86
C PHE A 275 7.17 -17.40 -20.60
N GLU A 276 6.10 -16.86 -20.03
CA GLU A 276 5.45 -17.43 -18.83
C GLU A 276 4.87 -18.82 -19.10
N SER A 277 4.32 -19.06 -20.29
CA SER A 277 3.77 -20.36 -20.68
C SER A 277 4.87 -21.39 -20.90
N ILE A 278 5.91 -21.03 -21.66
CA ILE A 278 7.07 -21.92 -21.86
C ILE A 278 7.72 -22.23 -20.50
N ALA A 279 7.87 -21.23 -19.63
CA ALA A 279 8.40 -21.41 -18.27
C ALA A 279 7.57 -22.39 -17.43
N ASN A 280 6.30 -22.64 -17.75
CA ASN A 280 5.44 -23.62 -17.10
C ASN A 280 5.27 -24.92 -17.90
N GLY A 281 6.05 -25.12 -18.97
CA GLY A 281 5.99 -26.32 -19.79
C GLY A 281 4.82 -26.36 -20.77
N GLY A 282 4.16 -25.22 -21.03
CA GLY A 282 3.12 -25.12 -22.05
C GLY A 282 3.71 -25.04 -23.46
N ILE A 283 3.01 -25.63 -24.44
CA ILE A 283 3.32 -25.47 -25.87
C ILE A 283 2.63 -24.19 -26.35
N ILE A 284 3.42 -23.18 -26.71
CA ILE A 284 2.86 -21.91 -27.18
C ILE A 284 2.27 -22.03 -28.57
N CYS A 285 1.04 -21.56 -28.72
CA CYS A 285 0.35 -21.34 -30.00
C CYS A 285 0.11 -19.85 -30.18
N THR A 286 0.68 -19.24 -31.22
CA THR A 286 0.51 -17.80 -31.49
C THR A 286 0.40 -17.53 -32.99
N GLU A 287 -0.23 -16.41 -33.35
CA GLU A 287 -0.35 -16.00 -34.75
C GLU A 287 1.06 -15.80 -35.35
N TYR A 288 1.20 -16.07 -36.65
CA TYR A 288 2.47 -15.83 -37.34
C TYR A 288 2.74 -14.33 -37.52
N PHE A 289 3.86 -13.84 -36.97
CA PHE A 289 4.37 -12.50 -37.26
C PHE A 289 5.90 -12.46 -37.15
N LYS A 290 6.53 -11.62 -37.98
CA LYS A 290 7.98 -11.63 -38.23
C LYS A 290 8.83 -11.44 -36.96
N GLU A 291 8.43 -10.57 -36.04
CA GLU A 291 9.23 -10.26 -34.86
C GLU A 291 9.39 -11.47 -33.92
N MET A 292 8.44 -12.42 -33.90
CA MET A 292 8.54 -13.64 -33.10
C MET A 292 9.71 -14.54 -33.50
N GLU A 293 10.14 -14.49 -34.78
CA GLU A 293 11.27 -15.28 -35.29
C GLU A 293 12.62 -14.89 -34.66
N HIS A 294 12.70 -13.71 -34.02
CA HIS A 294 13.87 -13.32 -33.24
C HIS A 294 13.94 -13.98 -31.86
N PHE A 295 12.86 -14.65 -31.43
CA PHE A 295 12.75 -15.27 -30.12
C PHE A 295 12.68 -16.79 -30.20
N PHE A 296 11.84 -17.33 -31.08
CA PHE A 296 11.62 -18.76 -31.21
C PHE A 296 11.39 -19.16 -32.67
N GLU A 297 11.83 -20.37 -33.01
CA GLU A 297 11.58 -20.97 -34.33
C GLU A 297 10.17 -21.59 -34.40
N TYR A 298 9.36 -21.11 -35.35
CA TYR A 298 8.04 -21.68 -35.64
C TYR A 298 8.14 -23.14 -36.08
N ASP A 299 7.17 -23.92 -35.60
CA ASP A 299 6.98 -25.36 -35.83
C ASP A 299 8.17 -26.25 -35.36
N LYS A 300 9.12 -25.68 -34.61
CA LYS A 300 10.17 -26.41 -33.88
C LYS A 300 10.18 -26.14 -32.38
N GLU A 301 9.89 -24.90 -31.99
CA GLU A 301 9.88 -24.42 -30.60
C GLU A 301 8.52 -23.85 -30.22
N ILE A 302 7.78 -23.27 -31.16
CA ILE A 302 6.41 -22.77 -30.95
C ILE A 302 5.51 -23.12 -32.14
N ILE A 303 4.20 -23.13 -31.94
CA ILE A 303 3.22 -23.37 -33.01
C ILE A 303 2.72 -22.03 -33.54
N GLY A 304 3.01 -21.76 -34.82
CA GLY A 304 2.46 -20.60 -35.53
C GLY A 304 1.09 -20.92 -36.10
N TYR A 305 0.12 -20.00 -36.07
CA TYR A 305 -1.16 -20.17 -36.77
C TYR A 305 -1.54 -18.95 -37.61
N LYS A 306 -2.38 -19.19 -38.63
CA LYS A 306 -2.96 -18.12 -39.46
C LYS A 306 -4.35 -17.71 -39.02
N ASP A 307 -5.14 -18.70 -38.63
CA ASP A 307 -6.50 -18.55 -38.14
C ASP A 307 -6.85 -19.70 -37.20
N VAL A 308 -8.06 -19.67 -36.65
CA VAL A 308 -8.57 -20.67 -35.73
C VAL A 308 -8.67 -22.07 -36.35
N LYS A 309 -8.93 -22.18 -37.65
CA LYS A 309 -9.07 -23.45 -38.35
C LYS A 309 -7.70 -24.12 -38.51
N ASP A 310 -6.69 -23.36 -38.94
CA ASP A 310 -5.29 -23.81 -38.99
C ASP A 310 -4.82 -24.29 -37.61
N LEU A 311 -5.14 -23.53 -36.55
CA LEU A 311 -4.77 -23.94 -35.19
C LEU A 311 -5.50 -25.22 -34.75
N LYS A 312 -6.79 -25.39 -35.07
CA LYS A 312 -7.53 -26.63 -34.77
C LYS A 312 -6.89 -27.85 -35.41
N GLU A 313 -6.51 -27.75 -36.69
CA GLU A 313 -5.85 -28.84 -37.43
C GLU A 313 -4.51 -29.20 -36.78
N LYS A 314 -3.71 -28.20 -36.40
CA LYS A 314 -2.42 -28.39 -35.72
C LYS A 314 -2.56 -29.00 -34.33
N ILE A 315 -3.52 -28.53 -33.51
CA ILE A 315 -3.75 -29.10 -32.17
C ILE A 315 -4.19 -30.56 -32.29
N LYS A 316 -5.11 -30.90 -33.22
CA LYS A 316 -5.51 -32.30 -33.48
C LYS A 316 -4.29 -33.16 -33.84
N TYR A 317 -3.46 -32.68 -34.77
CA TYR A 317 -2.23 -33.36 -35.15
C TYR A 317 -1.32 -33.65 -33.95
N TYR A 318 -1.01 -32.65 -33.12
CA TYR A 318 -0.09 -32.84 -31.99
C TYR A 318 -0.69 -33.62 -30.82
N LEU A 319 -2.01 -33.66 -30.67
CA LEU A 319 -2.68 -34.59 -29.75
C LEU A 319 -2.51 -36.05 -30.20
N ASP A 320 -2.52 -36.30 -31.53
CA ASP A 320 -2.27 -37.61 -32.11
C ASP A 320 -0.77 -37.98 -32.16
N HIS A 321 0.13 -36.99 -32.05
CA HIS A 321 1.59 -37.15 -32.11
C HIS A 321 2.28 -36.56 -30.85
N PRO A 322 2.04 -37.13 -29.65
CA PRO A 322 2.49 -36.55 -28.38
C PRO A 322 4.02 -36.44 -28.24
N GLU A 323 4.78 -37.33 -28.88
CA GLU A 323 6.26 -37.28 -28.89
C GLU A 323 6.78 -36.04 -29.64
N GLU A 324 6.12 -35.62 -30.72
CA GLU A 324 6.48 -34.41 -31.46
C GLU A 324 6.10 -33.15 -30.67
N ALA A 325 4.94 -33.16 -30.02
CA ALA A 325 4.49 -32.09 -29.13
C ALA A 325 5.46 -31.90 -27.95
N GLU A 326 5.93 -33.00 -27.35
CA GLU A 326 6.92 -32.98 -26.27
C GLU A 326 8.28 -32.45 -26.73
N LEU A 327 8.70 -32.77 -27.96
CA LEU A 327 9.94 -32.24 -28.52
C LEU A 327 9.90 -30.70 -28.69
N ILE A 328 8.77 -30.16 -29.16
CA ILE A 328 8.53 -28.71 -29.23
C ILE A 328 8.66 -28.09 -27.85
N ARG A 329 7.97 -28.67 -26.85
CA ARG A 329 8.00 -28.22 -25.46
C ARG A 329 9.43 -28.18 -24.90
N ARG A 330 10.22 -29.23 -25.12
CA ARG A 330 11.61 -29.32 -24.63
C ARG A 330 12.54 -28.32 -25.28
N ARG A 331 12.43 -28.11 -26.61
CA ARG A 331 13.24 -27.13 -27.35
C ARG A 331 12.94 -25.70 -26.92
N ALA A 332 11.65 -25.37 -26.80
CA ALA A 332 11.22 -24.05 -26.33
C ALA A 332 11.75 -23.74 -24.92
N PHE A 333 11.67 -24.71 -24.01
CA PHE A 333 12.15 -24.56 -22.64
C PHE A 333 13.67 -24.38 -22.59
N ASP A 334 14.42 -25.18 -23.36
CA ASP A 334 15.89 -25.08 -23.45
C ASP A 334 16.32 -23.70 -23.95
N ARG A 335 15.70 -23.22 -25.03
CA ARG A 335 15.91 -21.87 -25.56
C ARG A 335 15.61 -20.80 -24.51
N LEU A 336 14.47 -20.92 -23.82
CA LEU A 336 14.04 -19.98 -22.78
C LEU A 336 15.10 -19.83 -21.67
N VAL A 337 15.56 -20.94 -21.09
CA VAL A 337 16.50 -20.90 -19.95
C VAL A 337 17.92 -20.51 -20.35
N LYS A 338 18.30 -20.69 -21.62
CA LYS A 338 19.60 -20.28 -22.17
C LYS A 338 19.63 -18.81 -22.54
N GLU A 339 18.56 -18.27 -23.12
CA GLU A 339 18.61 -16.99 -23.83
C GLU A 339 17.57 -15.94 -23.43
N HIS A 340 16.48 -16.33 -22.75
CA HIS A 340 15.34 -15.45 -22.48
C HIS A 340 15.07 -15.24 -20.99
N LEU A 341 16.12 -15.29 -20.16
CA LEU A 341 16.07 -14.87 -18.76
C LEU A 341 16.35 -13.37 -18.61
N TRP A 342 15.73 -12.70 -17.63
CA TRP A 342 15.98 -11.29 -17.34
C TRP A 342 17.44 -11.03 -16.99
N GLU A 343 18.12 -11.97 -16.34
CA GLU A 343 19.55 -11.94 -16.06
C GLU A 343 20.36 -11.76 -17.35
N ALA A 344 20.00 -12.48 -18.41
CA ALA A 344 20.66 -12.35 -19.71
C ALA A 344 20.40 -10.97 -20.34
N ARG A 345 19.17 -10.45 -20.24
CA ARG A 345 18.81 -9.11 -20.76
C ARG A 345 19.57 -8.01 -20.05
N TRP A 346 19.66 -8.07 -18.73
CA TRP A 346 20.42 -7.09 -17.94
C TRP A 346 21.89 -7.10 -18.27
N GLU A 347 22.50 -8.29 -18.36
CA GLU A 347 23.92 -8.40 -18.73
C GLU A 347 24.19 -7.88 -20.15
N GLN A 348 23.29 -8.12 -21.10
CA GLN A 348 23.38 -7.55 -22.45
C GLN A 348 23.31 -6.01 -22.41
N LEU A 349 22.36 -5.45 -21.67
CA LEU A 349 22.21 -3.99 -21.53
C LEU A 349 23.44 -3.37 -20.86
N PHE A 350 23.89 -3.91 -19.73
CA PHE A 350 25.07 -3.38 -19.04
C PHE A 350 26.36 -3.59 -19.85
N SER A 351 26.48 -4.68 -20.60
CA SER A 351 27.58 -4.83 -21.55
C SER A 351 27.58 -3.73 -22.58
N LYS A 352 26.42 -3.38 -23.14
CA LYS A 352 26.29 -2.28 -24.09
C LYS A 352 26.65 -0.93 -23.45
N VAL A 353 26.17 -0.65 -22.24
CA VAL A 353 26.51 0.59 -21.50
C VAL A 353 28.02 0.67 -21.26
N ARG A 354 28.67 -0.40 -20.79
CA ARG A 354 30.12 -0.44 -20.60
C ARG A 354 30.89 -0.20 -21.90
N THR A 355 30.51 -0.89 -22.97
CA THR A 355 31.15 -0.75 -24.29
C THR A 355 31.00 0.69 -24.81
N ASP A 356 29.81 1.28 -24.67
CA ASP A 356 29.56 2.66 -25.08
C ASP A 356 30.46 3.66 -24.31
N LEU A 357 30.55 3.51 -22.99
CA LEU A 357 31.39 4.36 -22.14
C LEU A 357 32.89 4.20 -22.41
N ARG A 358 33.37 2.96 -22.65
CA ARG A 358 34.80 2.68 -22.88
C ARG A 358 35.28 3.01 -24.29
N GLU A 359 34.45 2.74 -25.30
CA GLU A 359 34.82 2.96 -26.71
C GLU A 359 34.45 4.37 -27.22
N LEU A 360 33.89 5.23 -26.36
CA LEU A 360 33.44 6.58 -26.71
C LEU A 360 32.63 6.61 -28.00
N LYS A 361 31.55 5.81 -28.09
CA LYS A 361 30.73 5.75 -29.32
C LYS A 361 29.98 7.04 -29.63
N GLN A 362 30.15 8.08 -28.82
CA GLN A 362 29.57 9.42 -28.95
C GLN A 362 28.03 9.43 -28.99
N LEU A 363 27.39 8.45 -28.34
CA LEU A 363 25.93 8.42 -28.16
C LEU A 363 25.44 9.48 -27.17
N LEU A 364 26.31 9.89 -26.24
CA LEU A 364 26.09 10.99 -25.32
C LEU A 364 26.98 12.19 -25.66
N PRO A 365 26.64 13.42 -25.25
CA PRO A 365 27.57 14.55 -25.34
C PRO A 365 28.89 14.23 -24.63
N LEU A 366 30.04 14.67 -25.17
CA LEU A 366 31.36 14.35 -24.59
C LEU A 366 31.51 14.80 -23.14
N GLU A 367 30.98 15.98 -22.79
CA GLU A 367 30.92 16.47 -21.41
C GLU A 367 30.19 15.48 -20.47
N ARG A 368 29.15 14.80 -20.99
CA ARG A 368 28.41 13.81 -20.23
C ARG A 368 29.25 12.55 -19.98
N TYR A 369 30.00 12.05 -20.97
CA TYR A 369 30.93 10.92 -20.78
C TYR A 369 31.94 11.19 -19.67
N ASN A 370 32.58 12.37 -19.68
CA ASN A 370 33.59 12.75 -18.69
C ASN A 370 33.01 12.89 -17.27
N GLY A 371 31.71 13.17 -17.15
CA GLY A 371 31.01 13.28 -15.87
C GLY A 371 30.48 11.95 -15.32
N ILE A 372 30.53 10.85 -16.09
CA ILE A 372 30.08 9.53 -15.64
C ILE A 372 31.24 8.81 -14.96
N ASN A 373 30.97 8.27 -13.77
CA ASN A 373 31.88 7.37 -13.08
C ASN A 373 31.18 6.03 -12.81
N LEU A 374 31.47 5.01 -13.62
CA LEU A 374 30.91 3.66 -13.50
C LEU A 374 32.03 2.65 -13.23
N GLU A 375 32.53 2.65 -12.00
CA GLU A 375 33.47 1.62 -11.53
C GLU A 375 32.71 0.40 -10.96
N PRO A 376 33.12 -0.83 -11.27
CA PRO A 376 32.49 -2.02 -10.70
C PRO A 376 32.78 -2.13 -9.19
N LEU A 377 31.88 -2.78 -8.46
CA LEU A 377 32.11 -3.11 -7.05
C LEU A 377 33.30 -4.06 -6.92
N THR A 378 34.19 -3.77 -5.96
CA THR A 378 35.45 -4.51 -5.77
C THR A 378 35.29 -5.79 -4.96
N SER A 379 34.19 -5.93 -4.21
CA SER A 379 33.89 -7.10 -3.38
C SER A 379 32.41 -7.47 -3.46
N GLU A 380 32.08 -8.65 -2.95
CA GLU A 380 30.68 -8.97 -2.67
C GLU A 380 30.14 -8.05 -1.58
N SER A 381 28.85 -7.74 -1.64
CA SER A 381 28.19 -6.90 -0.64
C SER A 381 27.79 -7.74 0.57
N VAL A 382 28.26 -7.33 1.75
CA VAL A 382 27.80 -7.87 3.03
C VAL A 382 26.38 -7.38 3.29
N LYS A 383 25.43 -8.28 3.53
CA LYS A 383 24.01 -7.95 3.76
C LYS A 383 23.69 -8.05 5.24
N ILE A 384 23.31 -6.93 5.86
CA ILE A 384 23.06 -6.86 7.31
C ILE A 384 21.65 -6.36 7.55
N ILE A 385 20.91 -7.06 8.41
CA ILE A 385 19.61 -6.61 8.88
C ILE A 385 19.78 -6.02 10.27
N VAL A 386 19.32 -4.79 10.47
CA VAL A 386 19.31 -4.11 11.77
C VAL A 386 17.87 -3.90 12.21
N GLN A 387 17.50 -4.46 13.34
CA GLN A 387 16.17 -4.36 13.91
C GLN A 387 16.18 -3.46 15.15
N GLY A 388 15.18 -2.60 15.30
CA GLY A 388 15.03 -1.76 16.48
C GLY A 388 13.85 -0.82 16.42
N TYR A 389 13.83 0.22 17.26
CA TYR A 389 12.78 1.24 17.29
C TYR A 389 13.06 2.44 16.36
N TYR A 390 13.80 2.20 15.28
CA TYR A 390 14.25 3.23 14.33
C TYR A 390 13.11 3.79 13.48
N GLY A 391 13.23 5.06 13.07
CA GLY A 391 12.22 5.76 12.28
C GLY A 391 10.97 6.14 13.09
N ALA A 392 10.96 5.91 14.40
CA ALA A 392 9.91 6.39 15.29
C ALA A 392 10.01 7.92 15.57
N LYS A 393 10.94 8.61 14.91
CA LYS A 393 11.36 9.99 15.22
C LYS A 393 11.85 10.11 16.66
N ASN A 394 12.62 9.09 17.10
CA ASN A 394 13.37 9.08 18.34
C ASN A 394 14.85 9.24 17.97
N VAL A 395 15.39 10.44 18.16
CA VAL A 395 16.74 10.77 17.70
C VAL A 395 17.80 9.89 18.35
N GLY A 396 17.61 9.54 19.62
CA GLY A 396 18.54 8.65 20.32
C GLY A 396 18.69 7.30 19.64
N ASP A 397 17.56 6.63 19.38
CA ASP A 397 17.57 5.33 18.71
C ASP A 397 18.06 5.46 17.26
N ASP A 398 17.63 6.50 16.54
CA ASP A 398 18.09 6.74 15.17
C ASP A 398 19.62 6.95 15.10
N LEU A 399 20.23 7.58 16.11
CA LEU A 399 21.68 7.74 16.20
C LEU A 399 22.43 6.45 16.57
N ILE A 400 21.79 5.51 17.27
CA ILE A 400 22.33 4.15 17.43
C ILE A 400 22.46 3.48 16.05
N LEU A 401 21.44 3.62 15.19
CA LEU A 401 21.50 3.12 13.83
C LEU A 401 22.60 3.80 13.00
N GLU A 402 22.80 5.11 13.15
CA GLU A 402 23.91 5.82 12.49
C GLU A 402 25.29 5.34 12.98
N ALA A 403 25.44 5.07 14.29
CA ALA A 403 26.68 4.51 14.82
C ALA A 403 26.97 3.12 14.21
N ILE A 404 25.95 2.26 14.13
CA ILE A 404 26.04 0.95 13.48
C ILE A 404 26.45 1.09 12.01
N TYR A 405 25.78 1.98 11.28
CA TYR A 405 26.07 2.24 9.87
C TYR A 405 27.49 2.72 9.65
N ASN A 406 27.94 3.75 10.38
CA ASN A 406 29.25 4.37 10.18
C ASN A 406 30.39 3.38 10.41
N LYS A 407 30.29 2.52 11.44
CA LYS A 407 31.31 1.52 11.75
C LYS A 407 31.36 0.40 10.72
N ILE A 408 30.20 -0.13 10.33
CA ILE A 408 30.14 -1.19 9.32
C ILE A 408 30.64 -0.69 7.97
N ILE A 409 30.18 0.48 7.50
CA ILE A 409 30.60 1.01 6.19
C ILE A 409 32.08 1.39 6.16
N ALA A 410 32.65 1.83 7.29
CA ALA A 410 34.09 2.10 7.38
C ALA A 410 34.94 0.83 7.14
N LYS A 411 34.46 -0.35 7.57
CA LYS A 411 35.16 -1.64 7.38
C LYS A 411 34.73 -2.39 6.12
N TYR A 412 33.47 -2.28 5.75
CA TYR A 412 32.83 -2.92 4.59
C TYR A 412 32.10 -1.85 3.75
N PRO A 413 32.83 -1.09 2.92
CA PRO A 413 32.26 0.03 2.14
C PRO A 413 31.07 -0.38 1.26
N GLU A 414 31.07 -1.62 0.77
CA GLU A 414 30.01 -2.15 -0.07
C GLU A 414 28.85 -2.81 0.67
N ALA A 415 28.83 -2.78 2.00
CA ALA A 415 27.75 -3.41 2.77
C ALA A 415 26.37 -2.78 2.48
N MET A 416 25.35 -3.62 2.47
CA MET A 416 23.93 -3.24 2.39
C MET A 416 23.29 -3.42 3.76
N ILE A 417 23.02 -2.29 4.42
CA ILE A 417 22.34 -2.25 5.72
C ILE A 417 20.85 -2.04 5.50
N MET A 418 20.06 -3.05 5.85
CA MET A 418 18.60 -3.07 5.74
C MET A 418 17.97 -2.96 7.12
N VAL A 419 16.95 -2.13 7.27
CA VAL A 419 16.46 -1.73 8.59
C VAL A 419 15.01 -2.20 8.81
N ALA A 420 14.85 -3.07 9.80
CA ALA A 420 13.55 -3.52 10.31
C ALA A 420 13.13 -2.65 11.50
N GLY A 421 12.52 -1.50 11.23
CA GLY A 421 12.18 -0.49 12.25
C GLY A 421 10.69 -0.17 12.39
N PHE A 422 10.41 0.96 13.06
CA PHE A 422 9.07 1.42 13.39
C PHE A 422 8.31 1.96 12.17
N SER A 423 8.90 2.90 11.43
CA SER A 423 8.29 3.56 10.27
C SER A 423 9.15 3.42 9.03
N ARG A 424 8.69 2.59 8.08
CA ARG A 424 9.37 2.40 6.79
C ARG A 424 9.55 3.71 6.02
N GLU A 425 8.54 4.58 6.05
CA GLU A 425 8.60 5.87 5.36
C GLU A 425 9.70 6.77 5.92
N ASN A 426 9.83 6.88 7.25
CA ASN A 426 10.87 7.71 7.85
C ASN A 426 12.27 7.12 7.61
N ILE A 427 12.43 5.81 7.82
CA ILE A 427 13.70 5.10 7.59
C ILE A 427 14.19 5.32 6.15
N THR A 428 13.30 5.21 5.16
CA THR A 428 13.69 5.34 3.75
C THR A 428 13.78 6.78 3.27
N LEU A 429 12.78 7.62 3.54
CA LEU A 429 12.70 8.97 2.95
C LEU A 429 13.36 10.07 3.79
N LEU A 430 13.56 9.86 5.10
CA LEU A 430 14.28 10.82 5.94
C LEU A 430 15.73 10.37 6.17
N GLN A 431 15.94 9.09 6.47
CA GLN A 431 17.26 8.57 6.86
C GLN A 431 18.05 7.96 5.69
N GLY A 432 17.39 7.60 4.58
CA GLY A 432 18.03 7.02 3.40
C GLY A 432 18.34 5.53 3.49
N PHE A 433 17.85 4.82 4.50
CA PHE A 433 18.06 3.38 4.67
C PHE A 433 17.04 2.55 3.90
N TYR A 434 17.46 1.34 3.49
CA TYR A 434 16.55 0.36 2.91
C TYR A 434 15.65 -0.22 4.00
N SER A 435 14.38 0.17 4.04
CA SER A 435 13.47 -0.28 5.10
C SER A 435 12.81 -1.62 4.77
N LEU A 436 12.74 -2.53 5.74
CA LEU A 436 12.12 -3.83 5.60
C LEU A 436 10.70 -3.87 6.21
N PRO A 437 9.79 -4.69 5.65
CA PRO A 437 8.44 -4.89 6.19
C PRO A 437 8.48 -5.78 7.44
N ARG A 438 9.03 -5.28 8.54
CA ARG A 438 9.19 -6.02 9.80
C ARG A 438 7.93 -6.75 10.27
N THR A 439 6.76 -6.18 9.98
CA THR A 439 5.47 -6.75 10.38
C THR A 439 4.95 -7.86 9.45
N ASN A 440 5.76 -8.33 8.52
CA ASN A 440 5.44 -9.40 7.59
C ASN A 440 6.58 -10.43 7.65
N ALA A 441 6.43 -11.45 8.51
CA ALA A 441 7.45 -12.48 8.71
C ALA A 441 7.81 -13.22 7.41
N TYR A 442 6.82 -13.46 6.54
CA TYR A 442 7.02 -14.14 5.26
C TYR A 442 7.91 -13.31 4.32
N GLU A 443 7.63 -12.01 4.17
CA GLU A 443 8.50 -11.13 3.40
C GLU A 443 9.87 -10.97 4.06
N MET A 444 9.93 -10.90 5.39
CA MET A 444 11.19 -10.80 6.13
C MET A 444 12.10 -12.03 5.91
N GLU A 445 11.55 -13.24 5.88
CA GLU A 445 12.30 -14.48 5.67
C GLU A 445 13.14 -14.42 4.39
N LYS A 446 12.60 -13.84 3.31
CA LYS A 446 13.32 -13.67 2.04
C LYS A 446 14.60 -12.85 2.19
N TYR A 447 14.59 -11.83 3.05
CA TYR A 447 15.77 -11.01 3.33
C TYR A 447 16.69 -11.68 4.34
N ILE A 448 16.12 -12.34 5.36
CA ILE A 448 16.89 -12.96 6.45
C ILE A 448 17.73 -14.12 5.91
N LYS A 449 17.16 -15.01 5.09
CA LYS A 449 17.90 -16.17 4.54
C LYS A 449 19.15 -15.76 3.75
N ASP A 450 19.15 -14.56 3.15
CA ASP A 450 20.23 -14.03 2.33
C ASP A 450 21.15 -13.07 3.11
N ALA A 451 20.83 -12.80 4.39
CA ALA A 451 21.63 -11.95 5.25
C ALA A 451 22.85 -12.69 5.81
N ASP A 452 23.91 -11.91 6.07
CA ASP A 452 25.14 -12.33 6.72
C ASP A 452 25.10 -12.12 8.23
N LEU A 453 24.25 -11.19 8.70
CA LEU A 453 24.08 -10.89 10.11
C LEU A 453 22.73 -10.24 10.37
N VAL A 454 22.08 -10.64 11.46
CA VAL A 454 20.99 -9.90 12.08
C VAL A 454 21.49 -9.22 13.36
N ILE A 455 21.41 -7.90 13.40
CA ILE A 455 21.64 -7.10 14.59
C ILE A 455 20.29 -6.76 15.20
N TYR A 456 20.02 -7.31 16.38
CA TYR A 456 18.98 -6.81 17.26
C TYR A 456 19.57 -5.60 17.99
N GLY A 457 19.30 -4.42 17.44
CA GLY A 457 19.98 -3.18 17.75
C GLY A 457 19.75 -2.68 19.18
N GLY A 458 20.52 -1.66 19.56
CA GLY A 458 20.54 -1.11 20.91
C GLY A 458 19.26 -0.37 21.32
N GLY A 459 19.32 0.23 22.51
CA GLY A 459 18.18 0.89 23.14
C GLY A 459 17.41 -0.05 24.09
N GLY A 460 16.33 0.47 24.69
CA GLY A 460 15.58 -0.21 25.75
C GLY A 460 14.58 -1.23 25.23
N LEU A 461 14.98 -2.18 24.37
CA LEU A 461 14.05 -3.05 23.64
C LEU A 461 13.50 -4.23 24.47
N LEU A 462 14.23 -4.66 25.50
CA LEU A 462 13.80 -5.73 26.39
C LEU A 462 13.21 -5.14 27.66
N ASN A 463 11.88 -4.95 27.68
CA ASN A 463 11.18 -4.34 28.82
C ASN A 463 9.72 -4.80 28.92
N ASP A 464 9.19 -4.73 30.13
CA ASP A 464 7.81 -5.07 30.46
C ASP A 464 6.79 -4.11 29.83
N TYR A 465 7.13 -2.84 29.62
CA TYR A 465 6.17 -1.88 29.07
C TYR A 465 5.64 -2.33 27.71
N THR A 466 6.53 -2.85 26.86
CA THR A 466 6.13 -3.32 25.53
C THR A 466 5.47 -4.69 25.57
N PHE A 467 5.87 -5.56 26.50
CA PHE A 467 5.24 -6.87 26.70
C PHE A 467 3.80 -6.72 27.22
N ASN A 468 3.59 -5.93 28.27
CA ASN A 468 2.29 -5.71 28.89
C ASN A 468 1.30 -4.95 28.00
N ASN A 469 1.80 -4.22 26.99
CA ASN A 469 0.98 -3.55 25.97
C ASN A 469 0.70 -4.45 24.74
N SER A 470 1.15 -5.70 24.74
CA SER A 470 0.94 -6.69 23.68
C SER A 470 -0.01 -7.82 24.14
N ALA A 471 -0.31 -8.78 23.26
CA ALA A 471 -1.05 -9.99 23.63
C ALA A 471 -0.20 -11.02 24.41
N GLY A 472 0.86 -10.57 25.11
CA GLY A 472 1.84 -11.43 25.75
C GLY A 472 2.53 -12.35 24.73
N ILE A 473 2.75 -13.61 25.12
CA ILE A 473 3.40 -14.62 24.27
C ILE A 473 2.60 -14.91 22.98
N ALA A 474 1.26 -14.79 23.00
CA ALA A 474 0.45 -15.03 21.81
C ALA A 474 0.79 -14.07 20.65
N ASP A 475 1.26 -12.86 20.97
CA ASP A 475 1.72 -11.86 20.00
C ASP A 475 2.84 -12.42 19.10
N TYR A 476 3.72 -13.27 19.64
CA TYR A 476 4.80 -13.93 18.88
C TYR A 476 4.29 -14.78 17.69
N PHE A 477 3.07 -15.35 17.80
CA PHE A 477 2.47 -16.20 16.76
C PHE A 477 1.40 -15.50 15.92
N ASP A 478 0.76 -14.45 16.46
CA ASP A 478 -0.45 -13.88 15.89
C ASP A 478 -0.36 -12.39 15.54
N SER A 479 0.52 -11.62 16.20
CA SER A 479 0.56 -10.17 16.05
C SER A 479 1.98 -9.63 15.91
N TYR A 480 2.22 -9.02 14.77
CA TYR A 480 3.50 -8.43 14.41
C TYR A 480 3.69 -7.04 15.05
N SER A 481 3.61 -6.98 16.38
CA SER A 481 3.67 -5.73 17.14
C SER A 481 5.08 -5.14 17.21
N HIS A 482 5.18 -3.90 17.70
CA HIS A 482 6.46 -3.28 18.03
C HIS A 482 6.98 -3.62 19.42
N GLY A 483 6.39 -4.62 20.09
CA GLY A 483 6.79 -5.04 21.42
C GLY A 483 7.77 -6.20 21.47
N LEU A 484 8.17 -6.55 22.69
CA LEU A 484 9.16 -7.58 23.00
C LEU A 484 8.94 -8.89 22.20
N THR A 485 7.71 -9.40 22.20
CA THR A 485 7.33 -10.67 21.57
C THR A 485 7.32 -10.59 20.05
N GLY A 486 6.66 -9.60 19.45
CA GLY A 486 6.71 -9.36 18.01
C GLY A 486 8.14 -9.15 17.48
N MET A 487 9.01 -8.51 18.27
CA MET A 487 10.42 -8.34 17.90
C MET A 487 11.23 -9.64 17.95
N GLY A 488 10.78 -10.66 18.67
CA GLY A 488 11.44 -11.97 18.72
C GLY A 488 11.34 -12.82 17.46
N ILE A 489 10.41 -12.49 16.55
CA ILE A 489 10.15 -13.27 15.33
C ILE A 489 11.38 -13.30 14.40
N ILE A 490 12.02 -12.15 14.17
CA ILE A 490 13.16 -12.04 13.23
C ILE A 490 14.38 -12.84 13.71
N PRO A 491 14.85 -12.71 14.97
CA PRO A 491 15.94 -13.54 15.49
C PRO A 491 15.65 -15.03 15.37
N THR A 492 14.40 -15.43 15.56
CA THR A 492 14.02 -16.85 15.47
C THR A 492 14.11 -17.37 14.04
N ILE A 493 13.60 -16.60 13.06
CA ILE A 493 13.75 -16.94 11.65
C ILE A 493 15.24 -16.99 11.28
N ALA A 494 16.04 -16.03 11.76
CA ALA A 494 17.47 -15.99 11.51
C ALA A 494 18.18 -17.24 12.07
N ASN A 495 17.87 -17.65 13.30
CA ASN A 495 18.41 -18.86 13.93
C ASN A 495 18.06 -20.13 13.13
N ILE A 496 16.81 -20.27 12.65
CA ILE A 496 16.39 -21.40 11.79
C ILE A 496 17.21 -21.46 10.51
N HIS A 497 17.50 -20.31 9.91
CA HIS A 497 18.34 -20.19 8.72
C HIS A 497 19.85 -20.22 9.04
N ASN A 498 20.25 -20.48 10.29
CA ASN A 498 21.64 -20.41 10.77
C ASN A 498 22.32 -19.04 10.53
N VAL A 499 21.54 -17.98 10.31
CA VAL A 499 22.05 -16.62 10.16
C VAL A 499 22.48 -16.13 11.54
N PRO A 500 23.74 -15.68 11.72
CA PRO A 500 24.19 -15.18 13.00
C PRO A 500 23.32 -14.03 13.51
N VAL A 501 23.02 -14.04 14.81
CA VAL A 501 22.24 -12.99 15.47
C VAL A 501 23.01 -12.42 16.64
N MET A 502 23.05 -11.09 16.70
CA MET A 502 23.66 -10.35 17.81
C MET A 502 22.62 -9.51 18.54
N TYR A 503 22.62 -9.58 19.86
CA TYR A 503 22.05 -8.54 20.71
C TYR A 503 23.12 -7.47 20.91
N PHE A 504 22.85 -6.27 20.41
CA PHE A 504 23.88 -5.24 20.28
C PHE A 504 23.64 -4.09 21.25
N ALA A 505 24.48 -4.00 22.27
CA ALA A 505 24.50 -2.94 23.28
C ALA A 505 23.11 -2.61 23.84
N LEU A 506 22.35 -3.65 24.20
CA LEU A 506 20.98 -3.50 24.66
C LEU A 506 20.90 -2.77 26.01
N GLY A 507 19.88 -1.91 26.11
CA GLY A 507 19.32 -1.51 27.39
C GLY A 507 18.20 -2.48 27.77
N VAL A 508 18.21 -2.97 28.99
CA VAL A 508 17.24 -3.96 29.49
C VAL A 508 16.55 -3.39 30.71
N GLY A 509 15.22 -3.50 30.76
CA GLY A 509 14.43 -3.23 31.94
C GLY A 509 13.31 -2.20 31.77
N PRO A 510 12.36 -2.19 32.72
CA PRO A 510 12.21 -3.17 33.80
C PRO A 510 11.75 -4.55 33.28
N LEU A 511 12.08 -5.62 34.01
CA LEU A 511 11.72 -7.03 33.73
C LEU A 511 11.19 -7.73 34.99
N GLU A 512 10.09 -7.21 35.52
CA GLU A 512 9.33 -7.71 36.66
C GLU A 512 8.32 -8.80 36.24
N ASN A 513 7.81 -8.75 35.01
CA ASN A 513 6.83 -9.71 34.50
C ASN A 513 7.46 -11.12 34.32
N PRO A 514 6.97 -12.17 35.01
CA PRO A 514 7.53 -13.51 34.92
C PRO A 514 7.45 -14.15 33.52
N GLU A 515 6.41 -13.86 32.74
CA GLU A 515 6.27 -14.35 31.37
C GLU A 515 7.23 -13.64 30.43
N ALA A 516 7.43 -12.32 30.61
CA ALA A 516 8.42 -11.57 29.86
C ALA A 516 9.83 -12.11 30.11
N ARG A 517 10.19 -12.42 31.37
CA ARG A 517 11.48 -13.05 31.72
C ARG A 517 11.66 -14.41 31.05
N LYS A 518 10.63 -15.27 31.05
CA LYS A 518 10.65 -16.57 30.36
C LYS A 518 10.84 -16.41 28.86
N PHE A 519 10.17 -15.43 28.26
CA PHE A 519 10.31 -15.15 26.83
C PHE A 519 11.70 -14.58 26.50
N VAL A 520 12.23 -13.67 27.31
CA VAL A 520 13.61 -13.17 27.16
C VAL A 520 14.61 -14.33 27.22
N ARG A 521 14.45 -15.28 28.15
CA ARG A 521 15.29 -16.49 28.21
C ARG A 521 15.21 -17.31 26.92
N PHE A 522 14.00 -17.59 26.42
CA PHE A 522 13.80 -18.29 25.15
C PHE A 522 14.49 -17.56 23.98
N MET A 523 14.43 -16.23 23.98
CA MET A 523 15.05 -15.43 22.95
C MET A 523 16.58 -15.48 23.03
N THR A 524 17.17 -15.32 24.22
CA THR A 524 18.63 -15.29 24.40
C THR A 524 19.31 -16.61 24.04
N GLU A 525 18.63 -17.75 24.20
CA GLU A 525 19.12 -19.06 23.74
C GLU A 525 19.42 -19.10 22.24
N GLN A 526 18.69 -18.32 21.43
CA GLN A 526 18.79 -18.26 19.98
C GLN A 526 19.84 -17.26 19.47
N ILE A 527 20.46 -16.50 20.37
CA ILE A 527 21.42 -15.44 20.04
C ILE A 527 22.85 -15.98 20.14
N ASP A 528 23.70 -15.58 19.19
CA ASP A 528 25.11 -15.95 19.17
C ASP A 528 25.91 -15.16 20.20
N ILE A 529 25.77 -13.84 20.20
CA ILE A 529 26.50 -12.93 21.10
C ILE A 529 25.52 -11.92 21.71
N ILE A 530 25.61 -11.74 23.02
CA ILE A 530 24.79 -10.79 23.78
C ILE A 530 25.69 -9.71 24.38
N THR A 531 25.56 -8.49 23.87
CA THR A 531 26.14 -7.31 24.50
C THR A 531 25.08 -6.37 25.06
N VAL A 532 25.35 -5.83 26.24
CA VAL A 532 24.54 -4.81 26.92
C VAL A 532 25.37 -3.56 27.17
N ARG A 533 24.74 -2.40 27.26
CA ARG A 533 25.46 -1.12 27.35
C ARG A 533 25.80 -0.67 28.78
N ASP A 534 25.16 -1.27 29.78
CA ASP A 534 25.28 -0.85 31.19
C ASP A 534 25.20 -2.06 32.14
N SER A 535 25.71 -1.86 33.36
CA SER A 535 25.80 -2.91 34.39
C SER A 535 24.43 -3.33 34.91
N HIS A 536 23.46 -2.42 34.98
CA HIS A 536 22.10 -2.73 35.39
C HIS A 536 21.43 -3.72 34.42
N SER A 537 21.54 -3.46 33.13
CA SER A 537 21.05 -4.33 32.07
C SER A 537 21.68 -5.72 32.13
N LYS A 538 22.99 -5.80 32.41
CA LYS A 538 23.72 -7.06 32.62
C LYS A 538 23.13 -7.84 33.80
N GLN A 539 23.06 -7.22 34.96
CA GLN A 539 22.55 -7.84 36.19
C GLN A 539 21.10 -8.32 36.02
N LEU A 540 20.27 -7.55 35.32
CA LEU A 540 18.88 -7.90 35.11
C LEU A 540 18.72 -9.16 34.24
N LEU A 541 19.50 -9.30 33.16
CA LEU A 541 19.54 -10.51 32.34
C LEU A 541 20.10 -11.71 33.11
N GLU A 542 21.22 -11.54 33.82
CA GLU A 542 21.84 -12.60 34.63
C GLU A 542 20.94 -13.07 35.78
N SER A 543 20.02 -12.22 36.26
CA SER A 543 19.04 -12.60 37.29
C SER A 543 17.93 -13.53 36.77
N ILE A 544 17.79 -13.71 35.45
CA ILE A 544 16.72 -14.55 34.88
C ILE A 544 17.03 -16.03 35.16
N ASP A 545 16.07 -16.72 35.79
CA ASP A 545 16.23 -18.12 36.16
C ASP A 545 16.44 -19.04 34.93
N GLY A 546 17.54 -19.81 34.96
CA GLY A 546 17.98 -20.68 33.87
C GLY A 546 18.73 -19.96 32.73
N MET A 547 19.17 -18.71 32.92
CA MET A 547 19.99 -17.98 31.94
C MET A 547 21.41 -18.58 31.88
N ASN A 548 21.79 -19.16 30.72
CA ASN A 548 23.08 -19.85 30.55
C ASN A 548 24.04 -19.20 29.55
N LYS A 549 23.60 -18.17 28.80
CA LYS A 549 24.46 -17.46 27.85
C LYS A 549 25.23 -16.36 28.57
N GLU A 550 26.48 -16.18 28.16
CA GLU A 550 27.30 -15.07 28.63
C GLU A 550 26.71 -13.72 28.19
N VAL A 551 26.65 -12.77 29.13
CA VAL A 551 26.23 -11.39 28.90
C VAL A 551 27.43 -10.47 29.03
N ILE A 552 27.84 -9.87 27.91
CA ILE A 552 29.04 -9.03 27.83
C ILE A 552 28.62 -7.57 28.03
N GLN A 553 29.20 -6.90 29.03
CA GLN A 553 28.95 -5.48 29.24
C GLN A 553 29.92 -4.66 28.37
N THR A 554 29.36 -3.81 27.52
CA THR A 554 30.08 -2.87 26.68
C THR A 554 29.69 -1.43 27.05
N ALA A 555 29.37 -0.57 26.09
CA ALA A 555 28.91 0.79 26.32
C ALA A 555 27.93 1.22 25.21
N ASP A 556 27.29 2.38 25.38
CA ASP A 556 26.34 2.89 24.38
C ASP A 556 27.06 3.18 23.04
N PRO A 557 26.55 2.65 21.91
CA PRO A 557 27.24 2.75 20.62
C PRO A 557 27.30 4.19 20.08
N THR A 558 26.44 5.09 20.56
CA THR A 558 26.50 6.50 20.18
C THR A 558 27.82 7.17 20.58
N LEU A 559 28.56 6.61 21.55
CA LEU A 559 29.92 7.03 21.91
C LEU A 559 30.97 6.79 20.82
N THR A 560 30.58 6.18 19.70
CA THR A 560 31.45 5.92 18.55
C THR A 560 31.11 6.77 17.32
N LEU A 561 30.12 7.66 17.45
CA LEU A 561 29.73 8.58 16.39
C LEU A 561 30.91 9.48 15.98
N PRO A 562 30.97 9.88 14.70
CA PRO A 562 32.05 10.72 14.19
C PRO A 562 32.03 12.10 14.85
N ARG A 563 33.15 12.82 14.74
CA ARG A 563 33.24 14.19 15.25
C ARG A 563 32.26 15.11 14.51
N PRO A 564 31.64 16.06 15.21
CA PRO A 564 30.72 17.03 14.63
C PRO A 564 31.42 17.94 13.62
N ASN A 565 30.65 18.47 12.67
CA ASN A 565 31.10 19.50 11.77
C ASN A 565 30.76 20.88 12.35
N TRP A 566 31.74 21.51 13.00
CA TRP A 566 31.56 22.80 13.67
C TRP A 566 31.07 23.92 12.75
N GLU A 567 31.39 23.86 11.46
CA GLU A 567 30.93 24.86 10.49
C GLU A 567 29.41 24.75 10.22
N LEU A 568 28.84 23.54 10.32
CA LEU A 568 27.38 23.36 10.25
C LEU A 568 26.68 24.03 11.44
N ALA A 569 27.20 23.83 12.65
CA ALA A 569 26.64 24.43 13.86
C ALA A 569 26.72 25.97 13.82
N LYS A 570 27.90 26.52 13.50
CA LYS A 570 28.08 27.98 13.34
C LYS A 570 27.13 28.58 12.33
N LYS A 571 27.01 27.93 11.16
CA LYS A 571 26.08 28.35 10.12
C LYS A 571 24.63 28.34 10.64
N TYR A 572 24.24 27.30 11.37
CA TYR A 572 22.92 27.21 11.97
C TYR A 572 22.65 28.34 12.97
N PHE A 573 23.55 28.56 13.94
CA PHE A 573 23.38 29.61 14.96
C PHE A 573 23.31 31.01 14.34
N LYS A 574 24.19 31.31 13.38
CA LYS A 574 24.18 32.58 12.65
C LYS A 574 22.89 32.81 11.87
N GLN A 575 22.37 31.77 11.21
CA GLN A 575 21.19 31.90 10.35
C GLN A 575 19.87 31.93 11.12
N ASN A 576 19.78 31.24 12.25
CA ASN A 576 18.50 31.01 12.94
C ASN A 576 18.37 31.74 14.27
N MET A 577 19.48 32.11 14.92
CA MET A 577 19.45 32.68 16.28
C MET A 577 20.14 34.05 16.36
N ASN A 578 20.92 34.45 15.35
CA ASN A 578 21.71 35.69 15.32
C ASN A 578 22.64 35.85 16.55
N ILE A 579 23.16 34.72 17.03
CA ILE A 579 24.04 34.60 18.19
C ILE A 579 25.50 34.79 17.77
N SER A 580 26.29 35.42 18.63
CA SER A 580 27.73 35.62 18.47
C SER A 580 28.54 34.46 19.04
N ASP A 581 29.79 34.28 18.61
CA ASP A 581 30.66 33.19 19.10
C ASP A 581 31.00 33.30 20.61
N SER A 582 30.63 34.40 21.29
CA SER A 582 30.91 34.64 22.71
C SER A 582 29.72 34.40 23.65
N ASP A 583 28.54 34.10 23.12
CA ASP A 583 27.35 33.92 23.94
C ASP A 583 27.32 32.52 24.57
N LEU A 584 27.00 32.42 25.86
CA LEU A 584 26.82 31.14 26.55
C LEU A 584 25.53 30.46 26.08
N ILE A 585 25.64 29.33 25.38
CA ILE A 585 24.49 28.58 24.86
C ILE A 585 24.19 27.39 25.77
N ILE A 586 23.02 27.42 26.41
CA ILE A 586 22.51 26.32 27.23
C ILE A 586 21.41 25.60 26.46
N SER A 587 21.66 24.34 26.12
CA SER A 587 20.63 23.49 25.51
C SER A 587 19.71 22.87 26.56
N VAL A 588 18.43 22.72 26.22
CA VAL A 588 17.43 22.17 27.12
C VAL A 588 16.63 21.07 26.41
N SER A 589 16.69 19.85 26.94
CA SER A 589 15.91 18.72 26.45
C SER A 589 15.00 18.15 27.53
N LEU A 590 13.70 18.31 27.37
CA LEU A 590 12.67 17.93 28.33
C LEU A 590 11.78 16.84 27.74
N ARG A 591 11.08 16.12 28.61
CA ARG A 591 10.16 15.07 28.23
C ARG A 591 8.95 15.08 29.14
N GLU A 592 7.77 14.89 28.57
CA GLU A 592 6.58 14.57 29.35
C GLU A 592 6.66 13.11 29.83
N TRP A 593 6.64 12.91 31.16
CA TRP A 593 6.75 11.60 31.78
C TRP A 593 5.82 11.46 32.98
N LYS A 594 5.42 10.22 33.29
CA LYS A 594 4.43 9.92 34.34
C LYS A 594 4.84 10.40 35.73
N SER A 595 6.15 10.44 35.99
CA SER A 595 6.72 10.85 37.27
C SER A 595 6.94 12.36 37.38
N ASN A 596 6.61 13.14 36.36
CA ASN A 596 6.78 14.60 36.41
C ASN A 596 5.85 15.19 37.48
N PRO A 597 6.36 15.99 38.43
CA PRO A 597 5.53 16.74 39.36
C PRO A 597 4.55 17.68 38.63
N ALA A 598 3.40 17.97 39.26
CA ALA A 598 2.38 18.82 38.66
C ALA A 598 2.88 20.24 38.32
N ASN A 599 3.84 20.76 39.09
CA ASN A 599 4.46 22.08 38.91
C ASN A 599 5.81 22.01 38.16
N PHE A 600 6.13 20.89 37.51
CA PHE A 600 7.44 20.69 36.88
C PHE A 600 7.77 21.75 35.83
N THR A 601 6.84 22.07 34.93
CA THR A 601 7.04 23.07 33.86
C THR A 601 7.21 24.49 34.41
N GLU A 602 6.45 24.86 35.45
CA GLU A 602 6.63 26.13 36.17
C GLU A 602 7.98 26.22 36.87
N ASN A 603 8.43 25.13 37.49
CA ASN A 603 9.72 25.08 38.19
C ASN A 603 10.90 25.20 37.21
N ILE A 604 10.82 24.51 36.07
CA ILE A 604 11.81 24.63 34.99
C ILE A 604 11.81 26.04 34.38
N ALA A 605 10.64 26.65 34.13
CA ALA A 605 10.59 28.00 33.58
C ALA A 605 11.28 29.03 34.49
N LYS A 606 11.01 28.96 35.81
CA LYS A 606 11.70 29.80 36.81
C LYS A 606 13.20 29.52 36.84
N TYR A 607 13.60 28.25 36.79
CA TYR A 607 15.01 27.88 36.74
C TYR A 607 15.73 28.48 35.54
N LEU A 608 15.14 28.39 34.35
CA LEU A 608 15.72 28.96 33.12
C LEU A 608 15.75 30.49 33.16
N ASP A 609 14.71 31.15 33.69
CA ASP A 609 14.70 32.61 33.89
C ASP A 609 15.84 33.05 34.83
N GLU A 610 16.05 32.35 35.96
CA GLU A 610 17.15 32.65 36.90
C GLU A 610 18.52 32.43 36.25
N LEU A 611 18.68 31.41 35.39
CA LEU A 611 19.93 31.21 34.63
C LEU A 611 20.18 32.36 33.65
N ILE A 612 19.17 32.82 32.91
CA ILE A 612 19.30 33.97 32.00
C ILE A 612 19.74 35.22 32.78
N ILE A 613 19.12 35.49 33.93
CA ILE A 613 19.48 36.65 34.77
C ILE A 613 20.94 36.56 35.26
N THR A 614 21.37 35.38 35.70
CA THR A 614 22.66 35.21 36.38
C THR A 614 23.85 35.09 35.42
N THR A 615 23.64 34.51 34.24
CA THR A 615 24.72 34.15 33.30
C THR A 615 24.62 34.82 31.93
N ASN A 616 23.52 35.55 31.65
CA ASN A 616 23.22 36.07 30.32
C ASN A 616 23.20 34.98 29.23
N ALA A 617 22.81 33.75 29.60
CA ALA A 617 22.76 32.61 28.69
C ALA A 617 21.64 32.73 27.64
N THR A 618 21.91 32.17 26.46
CA THR A 618 20.89 31.87 25.46
C THR A 618 20.40 30.43 25.60
N ILE A 619 19.09 30.24 25.69
CA ILE A 619 18.46 28.94 25.83
C ILE A 619 18.10 28.36 24.46
N LEU A 620 18.48 27.10 24.22
CA LEU A 620 18.10 26.35 23.01
C LEU A 620 17.34 25.08 23.37
N PHE A 621 16.02 25.05 23.12
CA PHE A 621 15.21 23.85 23.28
C PHE A 621 15.47 22.85 22.15
N ILE A 622 15.89 21.63 22.52
CA ILE A 622 16.23 20.56 21.57
C ILE A 622 15.32 19.32 21.80
N PRO A 623 14.37 19.05 20.88
CA PRO A 623 13.51 17.87 20.96
C PRO A 623 14.25 16.59 20.51
N PHE A 624 14.17 15.53 21.30
CA PHE A 624 14.67 14.19 20.92
C PHE A 624 13.56 13.28 20.38
N GLN A 625 12.30 13.64 20.63
CA GLN A 625 11.13 12.97 20.07
C GLN A 625 10.17 14.00 19.48
N PHE A 626 9.79 13.83 18.23
CA PHE A 626 8.92 14.78 17.51
C PHE A 626 7.85 14.05 16.66
N ALA A 627 7.22 13.05 17.26
CA ALA A 627 6.17 12.25 16.60
C ALA A 627 4.76 12.80 16.92
N ILE A 628 4.01 13.14 15.87
CA ILE A 628 2.61 13.60 16.00
C ILE A 628 1.73 12.46 16.58
N GLY A 629 0.96 12.75 17.63
CA GLY A 629 -0.02 11.84 18.23
C GLY A 629 0.53 10.81 19.22
N ARG A 630 1.81 10.92 19.62
CA ARG A 630 2.42 10.14 20.71
C ARG A 630 3.10 11.09 21.69
N SER A 631 4.41 10.94 21.86
CA SER A 631 5.27 11.87 22.58
C SER A 631 5.89 12.84 21.57
N ASN A 632 5.77 14.14 21.86
CA ASN A 632 6.41 15.23 21.14
C ASN A 632 7.02 16.17 22.17
N ASP A 633 8.34 16.16 22.29
CA ASP A 633 9.06 16.97 23.30
C ASP A 633 8.82 18.47 23.11
N ASN A 634 8.55 18.90 21.87
CA ASN A 634 8.19 20.28 21.58
C ASN A 634 6.99 20.78 22.38
N ASN A 635 6.07 19.90 22.80
CA ASN A 635 4.89 20.32 23.57
C ASN A 635 5.31 20.84 24.95
N ILE A 636 6.12 20.09 25.70
CA ILE A 636 6.61 20.50 27.02
C ILE A 636 7.60 21.66 26.91
N HIS A 637 8.42 21.68 25.86
CA HIS A 637 9.30 22.82 25.58
C HIS A 637 8.52 24.12 25.37
N LEU A 638 7.45 24.06 24.57
CA LEU A 638 6.59 25.21 24.31
C LEU A 638 5.83 25.64 25.57
N GLU A 639 5.39 24.70 26.40
CA GLU A 639 4.75 25.00 27.69
C GLU A 639 5.69 25.79 28.61
N VAL A 640 6.92 25.30 28.80
CA VAL A 640 7.95 25.99 29.59
C VAL A 640 8.25 27.37 29.01
N TYR A 641 8.50 27.47 27.70
CA TYR A 641 8.78 28.74 27.01
C TYR A 641 7.66 29.78 27.23
N ASN A 642 6.40 29.35 27.25
CA ASN A 642 5.27 30.26 27.48
C ASN A 642 5.17 30.75 28.92
N LEU A 643 5.72 30.01 29.88
CA LEU A 643 5.77 30.36 31.30
C LEU A 643 6.98 31.23 31.67
N MET A 644 8.03 31.23 30.84
CA MET A 644 9.24 32.04 31.03
C MET A 644 8.95 33.54 30.89
N LYS A 645 9.59 34.35 31.73
CA LYS A 645 9.56 35.82 31.68
C LYS A 645 10.53 36.37 30.65
N TYR A 646 11.72 35.77 30.50
CA TYR A 646 12.81 36.23 29.62
C TYR A 646 12.93 35.40 28.34
N LYS A 647 11.78 34.98 27.80
CA LYS A 647 11.67 34.04 26.68
C LYS A 647 12.27 34.56 25.36
N GLU A 648 12.52 35.86 25.24
CA GLU A 648 13.25 36.46 24.12
C GLU A 648 14.69 35.92 23.96
N ASN A 649 15.27 35.37 25.02
CA ASN A 649 16.57 34.70 25.00
C ASN A 649 16.46 33.17 24.79
N ALA A 650 15.31 32.68 24.31
CA ALA A 650 15.07 31.25 24.11
C ALA A 650 14.65 30.92 22.67
N TYR A 651 15.22 29.86 22.13
CA TYR A 651 15.02 29.40 20.74
C TYR A 651 14.69 27.92 20.68
N PHE A 652 14.18 27.46 19.54
CA PHE A 652 13.82 26.07 19.29
C PHE A 652 14.62 25.51 18.12
N TYR A 653 15.21 24.34 18.31
CA TYR A 653 15.78 23.56 17.20
C TYR A 653 14.67 22.79 16.47
N GLU A 654 14.57 22.99 15.15
CA GLU A 654 13.68 22.21 14.29
C GLU A 654 14.44 21.05 13.63
N MET A 655 14.06 19.81 13.97
CA MET A 655 14.69 18.63 13.40
C MET A 655 14.32 18.42 11.93
N THR A 656 15.31 18.50 11.04
CA THR A 656 15.17 18.34 9.59
C THR A 656 15.39 16.92 9.09
N GLY A 657 15.87 16.02 9.96
CA GLY A 657 16.31 14.65 9.60
C GLY A 657 17.79 14.57 9.18
N ASN A 658 18.51 15.70 9.18
CA ASN A 658 19.95 15.74 9.01
C ASN A 658 20.66 15.47 10.35
N TYR A 659 21.02 14.21 10.61
CA TYR A 659 21.67 13.83 11.86
C TYR A 659 23.08 14.42 12.02
N ASP A 660 23.79 14.72 10.93
CA ASP A 660 25.10 15.38 11.00
C ASP A 660 24.96 16.83 11.50
N GLU A 661 23.96 17.55 11.01
CA GLU A 661 23.62 18.89 11.50
C GLU A 661 23.19 18.85 12.96
N PHE A 662 22.30 17.91 13.33
CA PHE A 662 21.87 17.73 14.71
C PHE A 662 23.05 17.45 15.65
N LEU A 663 23.90 16.47 15.30
CA LEU A 663 25.11 16.15 16.07
C LEU A 663 26.05 17.35 16.17
N SER A 664 26.14 18.15 15.11
CA SER A 664 26.96 19.36 15.13
C SER A 664 26.43 20.39 16.11
N ILE A 665 25.12 20.65 16.10
CA ILE A 665 24.47 21.64 16.96
C ILE A 665 24.53 21.20 18.42
N ILE A 666 24.18 19.95 18.73
CA ILE A 666 24.13 19.48 20.11
C ILE A 666 25.51 19.47 20.77
N SER A 667 26.57 19.34 19.98
CA SER A 667 27.95 19.34 20.46
C SER A 667 28.55 20.74 20.59
N ALA A 668 27.94 21.74 19.97
CA ALA A 668 28.47 23.10 19.87
C ALA A 668 27.92 24.04 20.95
N VAL A 669 27.08 23.53 21.84
CA VAL A 669 26.59 24.26 23.02
C VAL A 669 27.60 24.16 24.17
N ASP A 670 27.51 25.09 25.11
CA ASP A 670 28.43 25.16 26.24
C ASP A 670 28.00 24.27 27.39
N LEU A 671 26.68 24.15 27.61
CA LEU A 671 26.11 23.32 28.67
C LEU A 671 24.77 22.70 28.25
N GLY A 672 24.47 21.52 28.79
CA GLY A 672 23.19 20.85 28.59
C GLY A 672 22.37 20.64 29.85
N ILE A 673 21.07 20.90 29.77
CA ILE A 673 20.09 20.56 30.79
C ILE A 673 19.15 19.51 30.20
N ASN A 674 19.32 18.25 30.62
CA ASN A 674 18.72 17.11 29.94
C ASN A 674 17.91 16.21 30.87
N MET A 675 16.64 16.05 30.52
CA MET A 675 15.82 14.92 30.94
C MET A 675 15.97 13.74 29.97
N ARG A 676 16.33 13.97 28.70
CA ARG A 676 16.56 12.89 27.73
C ARG A 676 17.99 12.34 27.86
N LEU A 677 18.14 11.05 28.14
CA LEU A 677 19.45 10.39 28.31
C LEU A 677 20.42 10.67 27.13
N HIS A 678 19.96 10.51 25.89
CA HIS A 678 20.81 10.76 24.72
C HIS A 678 21.22 12.23 24.57
N GLY A 679 20.51 13.18 25.19
CA GLY A 679 20.97 14.56 25.31
C GLY A 679 22.32 14.63 26.01
N SER A 680 22.39 14.01 27.20
CA SER A 680 23.63 13.94 27.98
C SER A 680 24.71 13.13 27.26
N ILE A 681 24.41 11.92 26.77
CA ILE A 681 25.43 11.07 26.13
C ILE A 681 26.13 11.80 24.98
N LEU A 682 25.37 12.43 24.07
CA LEU A 682 25.92 13.09 22.89
C LEU A 682 26.73 14.34 23.24
N GLN A 683 26.32 15.08 24.27
CA GLN A 683 27.04 16.25 24.73
C GLN A 683 28.34 15.87 25.42
N ASN A 684 28.26 14.90 26.33
CA ASN A 684 29.42 14.42 27.06
C ASN A 684 30.44 13.79 26.10
N LEU A 685 30.00 13.16 25.00
CA LEU A 685 30.89 12.66 23.94
C LEU A 685 31.87 13.73 23.43
N HIS A 686 31.48 15.00 23.46
CA HIS A 686 32.29 16.13 23.03
C HIS A 686 32.81 17.00 24.18
N GLY A 687 32.69 16.49 25.42
CA GLY A 687 33.17 17.15 26.63
C GLY A 687 32.27 18.29 27.12
N VAL A 688 31.06 18.41 26.58
CA VAL A 688 30.06 19.39 27.04
C VAL A 688 29.51 18.94 28.40
N PRO A 689 29.65 19.74 29.48
CA PRO A 689 29.08 19.44 30.78
C PRO A 689 27.55 19.47 30.76
N THR A 690 26.92 18.63 31.59
CA THR A 690 25.45 18.53 31.61
C THR A 690 24.87 18.38 33.01
N ILE A 691 23.74 19.04 33.24
CA ILE A 691 22.80 18.78 34.33
C ILE A 691 21.76 17.76 33.85
N GLY A 692 21.51 16.73 34.65
CA GLY A 692 20.54 15.68 34.33
C GLY A 692 19.31 15.71 35.22
N PHE A 693 18.17 15.23 34.72
CA PHE A 693 16.99 14.92 35.56
C PHE A 693 16.77 13.41 35.68
N ASN A 694 16.77 12.89 36.90
CA ASN A 694 16.63 11.46 37.17
C ASN A 694 15.16 11.02 37.17
N TYR A 695 14.70 10.48 36.05
CA TYR A 695 13.34 9.94 35.91
C TYR A 695 13.30 8.41 35.72
N ASP A 696 14.47 7.79 35.54
CA ASP A 696 14.68 6.39 35.16
C ASP A 696 16.14 6.00 35.50
N ASP A 697 16.35 4.80 36.03
CA ASP A 697 17.66 4.34 36.55
C ASP A 697 18.80 4.41 35.53
N LYS A 698 18.48 4.33 34.23
CA LYS A 698 19.50 4.46 33.17
C LYS A 698 20.17 5.82 33.11
N VAL A 699 19.49 6.89 33.54
CA VAL A 699 20.07 8.24 33.58
C VAL A 699 21.16 8.29 34.63
N LYS A 700 20.86 7.77 35.82
CA LYS A 700 21.83 7.66 36.91
C LYS A 700 23.04 6.81 36.50
N GLY A 701 22.83 5.68 35.82
CA GLY A 701 23.92 4.83 35.33
C GLY A 701 24.90 5.55 34.41
N HIS A 702 24.42 6.40 33.50
CA HIS A 702 25.29 7.22 32.64
C HIS A 702 26.06 8.27 33.43
N PHE A 703 25.37 9.04 34.28
CA PHE A 703 25.98 10.10 35.08
C PHE A 703 27.06 9.57 36.04
N ASP A 704 26.87 8.38 36.59
CA ASP A 704 27.89 7.68 37.38
C ASP A 704 29.11 7.32 36.52
N THR A 705 28.86 6.74 35.35
CA THR A 705 29.90 6.30 34.40
C THR A 705 30.82 7.43 33.92
N ILE A 706 30.30 8.64 33.77
CA ILE A 706 31.08 9.82 33.34
C ILE A 706 31.61 10.67 34.50
N GLY A 707 31.32 10.31 35.75
CA GLY A 707 31.75 11.06 36.94
C GLY A 707 30.95 12.33 37.21
N MET A 708 29.71 12.42 36.74
CA MET A 708 28.84 13.60 36.85
C MET A 708 27.68 13.42 37.83
N VAL A 709 27.65 12.36 38.66
CA VAL A 709 26.49 12.02 39.52
C VAL A 709 26.00 13.19 40.41
N ASN A 710 26.89 14.09 40.83
CA ASN A 710 26.53 15.28 41.63
C ASN A 710 25.68 16.31 40.86
N PHE A 711 25.69 16.24 39.53
CA PHE A 711 24.95 17.10 38.61
C PHE A 711 23.62 16.47 38.15
N LEU A 712 23.24 15.34 38.74
CA LEU A 712 21.95 14.71 38.54
C LEU A 712 20.95 15.24 39.58
N LEU A 713 19.85 15.81 39.10
CA LEU A 713 18.76 16.39 39.89
C LEU A 713 17.56 15.44 39.93
N ASN A 714 16.82 15.46 41.04
CA ASN A 714 15.49 14.86 41.09
C ASN A 714 14.47 15.73 40.35
N LEU A 715 13.30 15.19 40.04
CA LEU A 715 12.26 15.93 39.31
C LEU A 715 11.64 17.07 40.14
N ASP A 716 11.73 17.01 41.47
CA ASP A 716 11.27 18.00 42.45
C ASP A 716 12.40 18.91 42.98
N PHE A 717 13.43 19.13 42.17
CA PHE A 717 14.64 19.89 42.52
C PHE A 717 14.40 21.30 43.06
N ASN A 718 15.35 21.77 43.88
CA ASN A 718 15.43 23.16 44.32
C ASN A 718 16.13 24.03 43.27
N ILE A 719 15.51 25.16 42.89
CA ILE A 719 16.03 26.07 41.86
C ILE A 719 17.40 26.63 42.24
N SER A 720 17.60 27.09 43.48
CA SER A 720 18.85 27.70 43.91
C SER A 720 20.01 26.71 43.87
N GLU A 721 19.75 25.44 44.24
CA GLU A 721 20.72 24.35 44.09
C GLU A 721 21.02 24.05 42.61
N ALA A 722 20.00 24.04 41.75
CA ALA A 722 20.19 23.78 40.32
C ALA A 722 20.98 24.90 39.62
N VAL A 723 20.77 26.16 40.00
CA VAL A 723 21.53 27.32 39.51
C VAL A 723 22.98 27.25 39.99
N SER A 724 23.24 26.95 41.26
CA SER A 724 24.61 26.86 41.79
C SER A 724 25.42 25.76 41.11
N LYS A 725 24.79 24.64 40.72
CA LYS A 725 25.43 23.60 39.93
C LYS A 725 25.84 24.08 38.53
N VAL A 726 25.05 24.92 37.87
CA VAL A 726 25.42 25.48 36.56
C VAL A 726 26.58 26.47 36.70
N LEU A 727 26.53 27.35 37.70
CA LEU A 727 27.62 28.29 37.97
C LEU A 727 28.93 27.56 38.29
N TYR A 728 28.88 26.45 39.04
CA TYR A 728 30.04 25.60 39.27
C TYR A 728 30.60 25.01 37.95
N LEU A 729 29.72 24.51 37.07
CA LEU A 729 30.14 23.96 35.78
C LEU A 729 30.77 25.02 34.86
N GLU A 730 30.31 26.26 34.93
CA GLU A 730 30.88 27.40 34.21
C GLU A 730 32.27 27.77 34.76
N GLU A 731 32.40 27.92 36.08
CA GLU A 731 33.66 28.26 36.75
C GLU A 731 34.74 27.18 36.55
N HIS A 732 34.34 25.90 36.60
CA HIS A 732 35.24 24.75 36.48
C HIS A 732 35.19 24.06 35.10
N TYR A 733 34.75 24.78 34.05
CA TYR A 733 34.46 24.18 32.74
C TYR A 733 35.60 23.34 32.18
N VAL A 734 36.84 23.85 32.20
CA VAL A 734 38.01 23.15 31.63
C VAL A 734 38.31 21.85 32.38
N GLU A 735 38.24 21.88 33.71
CA GLU A 735 38.49 20.72 34.56
C GLU A 735 37.43 19.64 34.31
N VAL A 736 36.15 20.02 34.37
CA VAL A 736 35.02 19.10 34.17
C VAL A 736 35.03 18.52 32.75
N LYS A 737 35.30 19.35 31.73
CA LYS A 737 35.44 18.91 30.34
C LYS A 737 36.51 17.83 30.19
N ASN A 738 37.70 18.05 30.77
CA ASN A 738 38.79 17.07 30.71
C ASN A 738 38.42 15.77 31.43
N MET A 739 37.76 15.85 32.58
CA MET A 739 37.25 14.68 33.29
C MET A 739 36.25 13.89 32.43
N ILE A 740 35.25 14.57 31.85
CA ILE A 740 34.24 13.97 30.98
C ILE A 740 34.92 13.26 29.80
N LEU A 741 35.81 13.96 29.07
CA LEU A 741 36.51 13.40 27.91
C LEU A 741 37.34 12.16 28.28
N ASN A 742 38.03 12.18 29.42
CA ASN A 742 38.79 11.02 29.90
C ASN A 742 37.89 9.81 30.16
N ASN A 743 36.72 10.00 30.79
CA ASN A 743 35.78 8.92 31.05
C ASN A 743 35.07 8.45 29.77
N VAL A 744 34.74 9.36 28.86
CA VAL A 744 34.18 9.04 27.54
C VAL A 744 35.15 8.22 26.71
N ASN A 745 36.44 8.57 26.66
CA ASN A 745 37.44 7.81 25.90
C ASN A 745 37.55 6.35 26.37
N LYS A 746 37.48 6.12 27.70
CA LYS A 746 37.43 4.77 28.27
C LYS A 746 36.19 4.00 27.82
N ASN A 747 35.02 4.63 27.83
CA ASN A 747 33.77 3.98 27.45
C ASN A 747 33.60 3.83 25.93
N SER A 748 34.15 4.74 25.12
CA SER A 748 34.18 4.61 23.67
C SER A 748 34.99 3.38 23.26
N SER A 749 36.08 3.06 23.98
CA SER A 749 36.83 1.82 23.75
C SER A 749 35.96 0.56 23.99
N LYS A 750 35.13 0.56 25.03
CA LYS A 750 34.15 -0.52 25.28
C LYS A 750 33.03 -0.56 24.23
N ALA A 751 32.56 0.60 23.77
CA ALA A 751 31.57 0.65 22.68
C ALA A 751 32.15 0.07 21.38
N ASN A 752 33.45 0.29 21.11
CA ASN A 752 34.15 -0.31 19.97
C ASN A 752 34.25 -1.84 20.06
N GLU A 753 34.34 -2.40 21.27
CA GLU A 753 34.37 -3.86 21.50
C GLU A 753 33.11 -4.55 20.93
N SER A 754 31.93 -3.94 21.08
CA SER A 754 30.69 -4.45 20.46
C SER A 754 30.82 -4.60 18.94
N PHE A 755 31.59 -3.72 18.27
CA PHE A 755 31.79 -3.81 16.82
C PHE A 755 32.77 -4.90 16.41
N GLU A 756 33.73 -5.28 17.26
CA GLU A 756 34.60 -6.43 16.97
C GLU A 756 33.80 -7.73 16.88
N PHE A 757 32.82 -7.93 17.77
CA PHE A 757 31.87 -9.04 17.69
C PHE A 757 30.98 -8.97 16.44
N VAL A 758 30.54 -7.77 16.03
CA VAL A 758 29.81 -7.60 14.75
C VAL A 758 30.67 -8.09 13.59
N TYR A 759 31.96 -7.73 13.55
CA TYR A 759 32.85 -8.14 12.48
C TYR A 759 33.12 -9.65 12.48
N GLU A 760 33.27 -10.25 13.65
CA GLU A 760 33.38 -11.71 13.80
C GLU A 760 32.14 -12.43 13.25
N LEU A 761 30.95 -11.98 13.64
CA LEU A 761 29.70 -12.62 13.21
C LEU A 761 29.41 -12.42 11.72
N ILE A 762 29.80 -11.28 11.14
CA ILE A 762 29.77 -11.10 9.67
C ILE A 762 30.62 -12.17 8.99
N GLN A 763 31.84 -12.43 9.47
CA GLN A 763 32.72 -13.46 8.90
C GLN A 763 32.15 -14.87 9.07
N LYS A 764 31.45 -15.14 10.18
CA LYS A 764 30.69 -16.39 10.37
C LYS A 764 29.56 -16.51 9.35
N GLY A 765 28.80 -15.45 9.13
CA GLY A 765 27.69 -15.42 8.16
C GLY A 765 28.13 -15.62 6.72
N LEU A 766 29.23 -14.98 6.31
CA LEU A 766 29.81 -15.12 4.97
C LEU A 766 30.28 -16.55 4.65
N LYS A 767 30.65 -17.32 5.68
CA LYS A 767 31.09 -18.72 5.55
C LYS A 767 29.95 -19.75 5.62
N ARG A 768 28.71 -19.30 5.85
CA ARG A 768 27.55 -20.18 6.01
C ARG A 768 27.18 -20.86 4.69
N ASP A 769 26.82 -22.13 4.77
CA ASP A 769 26.21 -22.84 3.64
C ASP A 769 24.78 -22.33 3.40
N ARG A 770 24.56 -21.74 2.23
CA ARG A 770 23.25 -21.19 1.80
C ARG A 770 22.44 -22.18 0.94
N SER A 771 23.02 -23.32 0.56
CA SER A 771 22.40 -24.29 -0.35
C SER A 771 21.20 -25.05 0.24
N ILE A 772 21.07 -25.06 1.57
CA ILE A 772 20.10 -25.86 2.32
C ILE A 772 18.70 -25.21 2.34
N TYR A 773 18.57 -23.93 1.99
CA TYR A 773 17.36 -23.13 2.23
C TYR A 773 16.59 -22.85 0.94
N LYS A 774 15.86 -23.85 0.45
CA LYS A 774 14.87 -23.64 -0.62
C LYS A 774 13.62 -23.00 -0.02
N SER A 775 13.45 -21.71 -0.29
CA SER A 775 12.21 -20.99 0.00
C SER A 775 11.11 -21.56 -0.90
N TYR A 776 10.04 -22.06 -0.30
CA TYR A 776 8.77 -22.28 -0.99
C TYR A 776 7.93 -21.02 -0.77
N PRO A 777 7.92 -20.08 -1.72
CA PRO A 777 7.20 -18.84 -1.54
C PRO A 777 5.69 -19.10 -1.56
N ARG A 778 5.09 -19.33 -0.38
CA ARG A 778 3.64 -19.16 -0.21
C ARG A 778 3.33 -17.68 -0.17
N SER A 779 2.99 -17.13 -1.33
CA SER A 779 2.71 -15.69 -1.52
C SER A 779 1.64 -15.09 -0.57
N TYR A 780 0.83 -15.93 0.10
CA TYR A 780 -0.14 -15.51 1.11
C TYR A 780 -0.30 -16.58 2.19
N SER A 781 -0.38 -16.18 3.47
CA SER A 781 -0.99 -17.08 4.47
C SER A 781 -2.49 -17.24 4.17
N LEU A 782 -3.09 -18.38 4.52
CA LEU A 782 -4.55 -18.57 4.40
C LEU A 782 -5.34 -17.46 5.13
N ARG A 783 -4.78 -16.93 6.22
CA ARG A 783 -5.33 -15.79 6.96
C ARG A 783 -5.22 -14.49 6.18
N GLU A 784 -4.12 -14.26 5.49
CA GLU A 784 -3.87 -13.06 4.68
C GLU A 784 -4.72 -13.04 3.41
N LYS A 785 -4.98 -14.19 2.78
CA LYS A 785 -5.95 -14.32 1.68
C LYS A 785 -7.34 -13.83 2.12
N LYS A 786 -7.82 -14.36 3.25
CA LYS A 786 -9.12 -13.97 3.83
C LYS A 786 -9.14 -12.52 4.34
N SER A 787 -8.04 -12.05 4.92
CA SER A 787 -7.87 -10.66 5.36
C SER A 787 -7.84 -9.69 4.17
N ASN A 788 -7.21 -10.07 3.05
CA ASN A 788 -7.17 -9.26 1.83
C ASN A 788 -8.55 -9.20 1.16
N GLU A 789 -9.29 -10.30 1.12
CA GLU A 789 -10.69 -10.34 0.68
C GLU A 789 -11.54 -9.38 1.53
N LEU A 790 -11.47 -9.50 2.87
CA LEU A 790 -12.18 -8.62 3.81
C LEU A 790 -11.72 -7.16 3.71
N THR A 791 -10.43 -6.91 3.50
CA THR A 791 -9.85 -5.56 3.35
C THR A 791 -10.32 -4.93 2.04
N GLN A 792 -10.46 -5.73 0.98
CA GLN A 792 -10.97 -5.27 -0.30
C GLN A 792 -12.47 -4.94 -0.20
N GLU A 793 -13.26 -5.76 0.50
CA GLU A 793 -14.63 -5.43 0.88
C GLU A 793 -14.67 -4.13 1.71
N LEU A 794 -13.83 -3.99 2.73
CA LEU A 794 -13.75 -2.80 3.57
C LEU A 794 -13.37 -1.54 2.76
N LYS A 795 -12.48 -1.66 1.76
CA LYS A 795 -12.14 -0.56 0.84
C LYS A 795 -13.33 -0.18 -0.04
N ASN A 796 -14.10 -1.15 -0.51
CA ASN A 796 -15.33 -0.91 -1.27
C ASN A 796 -16.35 -0.17 -0.40
N TYR A 797 -16.58 -0.64 0.83
CA TYR A 797 -17.44 0.04 1.79
C TYR A 797 -16.95 1.45 2.15
N LYS A 798 -15.64 1.66 2.34
CA LYS A 798 -15.06 3.00 2.57
C LYS A 798 -15.28 3.94 1.38
N ARG A 799 -15.17 3.45 0.13
CA ARG A 799 -15.49 4.24 -1.07
C ARG A 799 -16.95 4.63 -1.13
N GLU A 800 -17.86 3.72 -0.81
CA GLU A 800 -19.30 4.02 -0.71
C GLU A 800 -19.59 5.03 0.40
N SER A 801 -19.01 4.84 1.60
CA SER A 801 -19.14 5.78 2.72
C SER A 801 -18.60 7.17 2.36
N LEU A 802 -17.47 7.28 1.63
CA LEU A 802 -16.94 8.57 1.18
C LEU A 802 -17.86 9.27 0.17
N LYS A 803 -18.48 8.49 -0.75
CA LYS A 803 -19.50 8.99 -1.70
C LYS A 803 -20.70 9.54 -0.95
N TYR A 804 -21.18 8.82 0.07
CA TYR A 804 -22.29 9.25 0.91
C TYR A 804 -21.96 10.47 1.79
N LYS A 805 -20.72 10.58 2.31
CA LYS A 805 -20.24 11.78 3.03
C LYS A 805 -20.22 13.03 2.13
N LYS A 806 -19.73 12.91 0.90
CA LYS A 806 -19.75 14.01 -0.08
C LYS A 806 -21.19 14.45 -0.42
N GLU A 807 -22.08 13.49 -0.67
CA GLU A 807 -23.51 13.76 -0.91
C GLU A 807 -24.15 14.47 0.30
N THR A 808 -23.82 14.04 1.53
CA THR A 808 -24.34 14.64 2.77
C THR A 808 -23.83 16.07 2.97
N ILE A 809 -22.56 16.36 2.72
CA ILE A 809 -22.00 17.72 2.79
C ILE A 809 -22.70 18.65 1.79
N ARG A 810 -22.93 18.18 0.55
CA ARG A 810 -23.68 18.93 -0.46
C ARG A 810 -25.10 19.24 0.02
N LEU A 811 -25.84 18.23 0.50
CA LEU A 811 -27.21 18.40 0.98
C LEU A 811 -27.29 19.35 2.19
N ARG A 812 -26.29 19.34 3.08
CA ARG A 812 -26.21 20.27 4.21
C ARG A 812 -26.02 21.71 3.76
N LYS A 813 -25.21 21.97 2.72
CA LYS A 813 -25.06 23.31 2.12
C LYS A 813 -26.37 23.79 1.49
N GLU A 814 -27.04 22.95 0.69
CA GLU A 814 -28.35 23.26 0.10
C GLU A 814 -29.41 23.57 1.18
N ILE A 815 -29.44 22.81 2.27
CA ILE A 815 -30.35 23.07 3.41
C ILE A 815 -30.05 24.41 4.09
N ALA A 816 -28.78 24.78 4.24
CA ALA A 816 -28.40 26.03 4.88
C ALA A 816 -28.83 27.25 4.05
N GLU A 817 -28.71 27.19 2.73
CA GLU A 817 -29.23 28.23 1.82
C GLU A 817 -30.76 28.35 1.90
N ILE A 818 -31.46 27.21 1.85
CA ILE A 818 -32.93 27.18 1.97
C ILE A 818 -33.40 27.77 3.31
N LYS A 819 -32.68 27.50 4.41
CA LYS A 819 -33.00 28.11 5.72
C LYS A 819 -32.81 29.62 5.74
N LYS A 820 -31.79 30.13 5.02
CA LYS A 820 -31.52 31.56 4.91
C LYS A 820 -32.64 32.27 4.13
N GLU A 821 -33.15 31.64 3.07
CA GLU A 821 -34.31 32.12 2.31
C GLU A 821 -35.62 32.04 3.11
N GLN A 822 -35.87 30.96 3.85
CA GLN A 822 -37.05 30.84 4.71
C GLN A 822 -37.10 31.91 5.80
N LYS A 823 -35.95 32.29 6.37
CA LYS A 823 -35.89 33.35 7.40
C LYS A 823 -36.18 34.73 6.80
N LYS A 824 -35.86 34.95 5.53
CA LYS A 824 -36.24 36.14 4.76
C LYS A 824 -37.75 36.15 4.49
N TYR A 825 -38.31 35.03 4.02
CA TYR A 825 -39.72 34.90 3.67
C TYR A 825 -40.69 34.94 4.88
N ARG A 826 -40.29 34.39 6.04
CA ARG A 826 -41.09 34.45 7.28
C ARG A 826 -41.24 35.88 7.83
N ARG A 827 -40.30 36.78 7.52
CA ARG A 827 -40.46 38.20 7.84
C ARG A 827 -41.47 38.89 6.92
N GLU A 828 -41.72 38.34 5.74
CA GLU A 828 -42.58 38.94 4.70
C GLU A 828 -44.04 38.42 4.75
N THR A 829 -44.35 37.35 5.48
CA THR A 829 -45.68 36.66 5.42
C THR A 829 -46.52 36.72 6.71
N MET A 830 -46.21 37.63 7.63
CA MET A 830 -46.96 37.79 8.89
C MET A 830 -48.27 38.61 8.77
N ILE A 831 -49.00 38.50 7.65
CA ILE A 831 -50.32 39.14 7.47
C ILE A 831 -51.26 38.20 6.70
N VAL A 832 -52.48 38.04 7.22
CA VAL A 832 -53.71 37.42 6.64
C VAL A 832 -54.01 35.95 6.99
N LYS A 833 -54.88 35.77 8.01
CA LYS A 833 -55.87 34.66 8.18
C LYS A 833 -56.99 34.84 7.12
N GLU A 834 -57.74 33.87 6.57
CA GLU A 834 -58.50 32.78 7.20
C GLU A 834 -59.21 31.89 6.13
N LYS A 835 -59.86 30.80 6.60
CA LYS A 835 -60.97 29.97 6.06
C LYS A 835 -60.76 28.91 4.94
N ASN A 836 -61.47 27.80 5.17
CA ASN A 836 -61.45 26.45 4.59
C ASN A 836 -62.69 26.22 3.72
N ASP A 837 -62.57 25.36 2.70
CA ASP A 837 -63.67 24.59 2.11
C ASP A 837 -63.10 23.21 1.68
N ASP A 838 -63.47 22.15 2.39
CA ASP A 838 -63.13 20.74 2.07
C ASP A 838 -64.33 20.10 1.32
N ILE A 839 -64.07 19.32 0.26
CA ILE A 839 -65.09 18.51 -0.45
C ILE A 839 -65.03 17.08 0.10
N SER A 840 -66.15 16.56 0.61
CA SER A 840 -66.19 15.30 1.38
C SER A 840 -66.75 14.12 0.57
N CYS A 841 -65.88 13.13 0.31
CA CYS A 841 -66.14 11.74 -0.10
C CYS A 841 -66.76 11.48 -1.51
N VAL A 842 -66.13 10.60 -2.29
CA VAL A 842 -66.63 10.11 -3.60
C VAL A 842 -67.57 8.92 -3.40
N ASN A 843 -68.77 8.96 -4.00
CA ASN A 843 -69.73 7.85 -3.92
C ASN A 843 -69.32 6.68 -4.83
N LEU A 844 -68.96 5.54 -4.22
CA LEU A 844 -68.42 4.40 -4.96
C LEU A 844 -69.44 3.65 -5.83
N SER A 845 -70.75 3.92 -5.67
CA SER A 845 -71.79 3.32 -6.54
C SER A 845 -71.75 3.83 -7.98
N ASP A 846 -71.11 4.98 -8.21
CA ASP A 846 -71.17 5.69 -9.50
C ASP A 846 -70.00 5.29 -10.42
N ALA A 847 -69.28 4.22 -10.07
CA ALA A 847 -68.13 3.71 -10.82
C ALA A 847 -68.52 3.17 -12.20
N LYS A 848 -67.79 3.57 -13.24
CA LYS A 848 -67.87 2.97 -14.57
C LYS A 848 -66.86 1.82 -14.68
N VAL A 849 -67.28 0.67 -15.21
CA VAL A 849 -66.42 -0.52 -15.36
C VAL A 849 -66.02 -0.71 -16.82
N GLN A 850 -64.75 -1.02 -17.06
CA GLN A 850 -64.23 -1.33 -18.38
C GLN A 850 -63.31 -2.55 -18.37
N THR A 851 -63.40 -3.38 -19.41
CA THR A 851 -62.47 -4.47 -19.73
C THR A 851 -62.01 -4.33 -21.19
N ASN A 852 -60.91 -4.98 -21.57
CA ASN A 852 -60.37 -4.91 -22.94
C ASN A 852 -60.63 -6.14 -23.82
N SER A 853 -61.37 -7.13 -23.33
CA SER A 853 -61.75 -8.29 -24.13
C SER A 853 -63.26 -8.38 -24.20
N SER A 854 -63.80 -8.44 -25.42
CA SER A 854 -65.25 -8.52 -25.72
C SER A 854 -65.88 -9.84 -25.29
N MET A 855 -65.09 -10.82 -24.84
CA MET A 855 -65.54 -12.11 -24.30
C MET A 855 -65.61 -12.13 -22.76
N LEU A 856 -65.46 -10.98 -22.10
CA LEU A 856 -65.42 -10.88 -20.64
C LEU A 856 -66.63 -10.11 -20.11
N GLU A 857 -67.49 -10.75 -19.31
CA GLU A 857 -68.53 -10.04 -18.54
C GLU A 857 -67.88 -9.13 -17.48
N ASN A 858 -68.39 -7.90 -17.34
CA ASN A 858 -67.95 -6.96 -16.31
C ASN A 858 -68.31 -7.51 -14.92
N VAL A 859 -67.34 -8.04 -14.17
CA VAL A 859 -67.59 -8.52 -12.80
C VAL A 859 -67.18 -7.46 -11.78
N LEU A 860 -68.12 -6.58 -11.48
CA LEU A 860 -68.07 -5.72 -10.29
C LEU A 860 -68.48 -6.55 -9.07
N LEU A 861 -67.70 -6.52 -7.99
CA LEU A 861 -68.12 -7.15 -6.74
C LEU A 861 -69.04 -6.18 -5.98
N PRO A 862 -70.18 -6.65 -5.43
CA PRO A 862 -71.16 -5.77 -4.79
C PRO A 862 -70.54 -4.99 -3.64
N VAL A 863 -70.96 -3.74 -3.48
CA VAL A 863 -70.48 -2.85 -2.42
C VAL A 863 -70.87 -3.43 -1.06
N LYS A 864 -69.88 -3.83 -0.27
CA LYS A 864 -70.09 -4.32 1.11
C LYS A 864 -69.79 -3.21 2.10
N VAL A 865 -70.60 -3.09 3.15
CA VAL A 865 -70.37 -2.18 4.28
C VAL A 865 -69.63 -2.96 5.36
N ARG A 866 -68.45 -2.49 5.75
CA ARG A 866 -67.66 -3.06 6.86
C ARG A 866 -67.20 -1.89 7.73
N ASP A 867 -67.52 -1.91 9.02
CA ASP A 867 -67.12 -0.90 10.02
C ASP A 867 -67.08 0.55 9.50
N LYS A 868 -68.26 1.05 9.08
CA LYS A 868 -68.52 2.42 8.57
C LYS A 868 -67.98 2.79 7.17
N HIS A 869 -67.28 1.91 6.46
CA HIS A 869 -66.75 2.18 5.13
C HIS A 869 -67.46 1.36 4.02
N ARG A 870 -67.81 2.01 2.90
CA ARG A 870 -68.31 1.34 1.68
C ARG A 870 -67.09 0.85 0.88
N LEU A 871 -67.02 -0.44 0.58
CA LEU A 871 -65.92 -1.07 -0.17
C LEU A 871 -66.41 -1.48 -1.56
N LEU A 872 -65.70 -1.11 -2.63
CA LEU A 872 -65.95 -1.57 -3.99
C LEU A 872 -64.83 -2.49 -4.46
N GLY A 873 -65.17 -3.65 -5.06
CA GLY A 873 -64.19 -4.63 -5.52
C GLY A 873 -64.22 -4.83 -7.03
N ILE A 874 -63.03 -5.02 -7.61
CA ILE A 874 -62.86 -5.43 -9.02
C ILE A 874 -61.95 -6.65 -9.12
N ARG A 875 -62.17 -7.49 -10.14
CA ARG A 875 -61.33 -8.66 -10.45
C ARG A 875 -61.32 -8.92 -11.95
N LEU A 876 -60.31 -9.68 -12.40
CA LEU A 876 -60.32 -10.26 -13.74
C LEU A 876 -61.39 -11.36 -13.81
N PRO A 877 -62.24 -11.39 -14.84
CA PRO A 877 -63.31 -12.38 -14.94
C PRO A 877 -62.80 -13.78 -15.30
N ASN A 878 -61.72 -13.87 -16.08
CA ASN A 878 -61.17 -15.14 -16.56
C ASN A 878 -60.38 -15.89 -15.47
N LYS A 879 -60.54 -17.21 -15.40
CA LYS A 879 -59.71 -18.11 -14.58
C LYS A 879 -58.25 -18.10 -15.06
N THR A 880 -58.01 -17.89 -16.36
CA THR A 880 -56.67 -17.92 -16.96
C THR A 880 -56.35 -16.63 -17.74
N PRO A 881 -56.17 -15.47 -17.06
CA PRO A 881 -55.91 -14.21 -17.74
C PRO A 881 -54.66 -14.25 -18.61
N LYS A 882 -54.76 -13.75 -19.83
CA LYS A 882 -53.64 -13.58 -20.75
C LYS A 882 -52.95 -12.24 -20.53
N LYS A 883 -51.69 -12.14 -20.93
CA LYS A 883 -50.92 -10.91 -20.81
C LYS A 883 -51.66 -9.77 -21.49
N GLY A 884 -51.94 -8.71 -20.73
CA GLY A 884 -52.68 -7.55 -21.19
C GLY A 884 -54.16 -7.56 -20.82
N ASP A 885 -54.75 -8.69 -20.43
CA ASP A 885 -56.13 -8.73 -19.93
C ASP A 885 -56.26 -7.83 -18.70
N TYR A 886 -57.23 -6.91 -18.73
CA TYR A 886 -57.49 -6.02 -17.61
C TYR A 886 -58.97 -5.84 -17.32
N SER A 887 -59.23 -5.44 -16.07
CA SER A 887 -60.49 -4.87 -15.63
C SER A 887 -60.21 -3.60 -14.85
N SER A 888 -60.91 -2.52 -15.15
CA SER A 888 -60.78 -1.25 -14.44
C SER A 888 -62.12 -0.68 -13.99
N VAL A 889 -62.09 0.03 -12.85
CA VAL A 889 -63.16 0.90 -12.38
C VAL A 889 -62.69 2.35 -12.45
N ILE A 890 -63.55 3.22 -12.97
CA ILE A 890 -63.28 4.64 -13.18
C ILE A 890 -64.31 5.46 -12.42
N PHE A 891 -63.83 6.39 -11.59
CA PHE A 891 -64.63 7.39 -10.89
C PHE A 891 -64.40 8.76 -11.50
N GLU A 892 -65.47 9.48 -11.79
CA GLU A 892 -65.42 10.89 -12.18
C GLU A 892 -65.63 11.76 -10.94
N ILE A 893 -64.65 12.63 -10.66
CA ILE A 893 -64.61 13.45 -9.46
C ILE A 893 -64.70 14.92 -9.86
N PRO A 894 -65.72 15.67 -9.41
CA PRO A 894 -65.85 17.09 -9.71
C PRO A 894 -64.75 17.89 -9.01
N VAL A 895 -64.01 18.69 -9.77
CA VAL A 895 -62.90 19.54 -9.29
C VAL A 895 -62.91 20.88 -10.02
N LYS A 896 -62.15 21.88 -9.57
CA LYS A 896 -61.99 23.14 -10.32
C LYS A 896 -60.65 23.15 -11.04
N LYS A 897 -60.68 23.45 -12.33
CA LYS A 897 -59.49 23.56 -13.19
C LYS A 897 -58.45 24.51 -12.57
N LEU A 898 -57.18 24.16 -12.68
CA LEU A 898 -55.99 24.85 -12.15
C LEU A 898 -55.87 24.89 -10.60
N GLU A 899 -56.73 24.20 -9.85
CA GLU A 899 -56.58 24.08 -8.40
C GLU A 899 -55.82 22.81 -7.99
N TYR A 900 -55.22 22.85 -6.80
CA TYR A 900 -54.43 21.75 -6.22
C TYR A 900 -55.30 20.90 -5.32
N TYR A 901 -55.32 19.59 -5.58
CA TYR A 901 -56.07 18.63 -4.80
C TYR A 901 -55.21 17.45 -4.37
N GLN A 902 -55.57 16.87 -3.24
CA GLN A 902 -55.09 15.59 -2.76
C GLN A 902 -56.24 14.59 -2.79
N ILE A 903 -56.06 13.46 -3.48
CA ILE A 903 -56.96 12.31 -3.35
C ILE A 903 -56.31 11.30 -2.42
N SER A 904 -57.02 10.88 -1.38
CA SER A 904 -56.64 9.77 -0.52
C SER A 904 -57.61 8.60 -0.69
N THR A 905 -57.12 7.37 -0.63
CA THR A 905 -57.93 6.14 -0.74
C THR A 905 -57.20 4.97 -0.08
N THR A 906 -57.95 3.96 0.34
CA THR A 906 -57.42 2.71 0.90
C THR A 906 -57.62 1.58 -0.10
N LEU A 907 -56.56 0.81 -0.36
CA LEU A 907 -56.59 -0.35 -1.24
C LEU A 907 -56.30 -1.64 -0.47
N ASN A 908 -57.05 -2.69 -0.76
CA ASN A 908 -56.84 -4.02 -0.21
C ASN A 908 -56.79 -5.09 -1.31
N ALA A 909 -55.68 -5.82 -1.41
CA ALA A 909 -55.53 -6.98 -2.28
C ALA A 909 -55.29 -8.22 -1.40
N PRO A 910 -56.32 -9.04 -1.11
CA PRO A 910 -56.23 -10.09 -0.08
C PRO A 910 -55.42 -11.33 -0.50
N TYR A 911 -54.81 -11.34 -1.68
CA TYR A 911 -54.12 -12.51 -2.20
C TYR A 911 -52.60 -12.47 -1.96
N GLU A 912 -52.11 -12.98 -0.85
CA GLU A 912 -50.67 -12.95 -0.56
C GLU A 912 -49.97 -14.29 -0.86
N ARG A 913 -49.11 -14.34 -1.88
CA ARG A 913 -48.21 -15.48 -2.18
C ARG A 913 -46.95 -15.01 -2.93
N PRO A 914 -45.84 -14.67 -2.24
CA PRO A 914 -44.66 -14.08 -2.87
C PRO A 914 -44.05 -14.86 -4.05
N LYS A 915 -44.17 -16.20 -4.06
CA LYS A 915 -43.72 -17.05 -5.19
C LYS A 915 -44.46 -16.79 -6.51
N ASN A 916 -45.64 -16.16 -6.43
CA ASN A 916 -46.52 -15.93 -7.55
C ASN A 916 -46.43 -14.51 -8.14
N LYS A 917 -45.50 -13.69 -7.63
CA LYS A 917 -45.21 -12.35 -8.17
C LYS A 917 -44.90 -12.40 -9.66
N GLY A 918 -45.18 -11.30 -10.36
CA GLY A 918 -44.94 -11.13 -11.78
C GLY A 918 -46.11 -11.55 -12.67
N ARG A 919 -47.25 -11.95 -12.09
CA ARG A 919 -48.42 -12.43 -12.86
C ARG A 919 -49.48 -11.36 -13.06
N ILE A 920 -49.96 -10.78 -11.96
CA ILE A 920 -51.04 -9.80 -11.97
C ILE A 920 -50.64 -8.65 -11.04
N ARG A 921 -50.99 -7.44 -11.44
CA ARG A 921 -50.79 -6.27 -10.60
C ARG A 921 -51.99 -5.34 -10.70
N TYR A 922 -52.13 -4.48 -9.71
CA TYR A 922 -53.09 -3.40 -9.75
C TYR A 922 -52.37 -2.05 -9.87
N GLU A 923 -53.00 -1.13 -10.58
CA GLU A 923 -52.47 0.18 -10.92
C GLU A 923 -53.52 1.26 -10.65
N ILE A 924 -53.09 2.42 -10.12
CA ILE A 924 -53.96 3.60 -9.96
C ILE A 924 -53.53 4.66 -10.95
N PHE A 925 -54.52 5.25 -11.62
CA PHE A 925 -54.35 6.38 -12.51
C PHE A 925 -55.19 7.56 -12.04
N ILE A 926 -54.62 8.76 -12.15
CA ILE A 926 -55.34 10.02 -11.99
C ILE A 926 -55.20 10.80 -13.30
N ASN A 927 -56.31 11.18 -13.92
CA ASN A 927 -56.34 11.85 -15.24
C ASN A 927 -55.50 11.10 -16.29
N ASN A 928 -55.71 9.78 -16.39
CA ASN A 928 -54.98 8.85 -17.27
C ASN A 928 -53.46 8.75 -17.03
N LYS A 929 -52.93 9.37 -15.96
CA LYS A 929 -51.53 9.24 -15.57
C LYS A 929 -51.39 8.23 -14.43
N LYS A 930 -50.58 7.19 -14.63
CA LYS A 930 -50.30 6.20 -13.58
C LYS A 930 -49.55 6.84 -12.42
N VAL A 931 -50.11 6.73 -11.23
CA VAL A 931 -49.53 7.27 -9.98
C VAL A 931 -49.09 6.17 -9.02
N TYR A 932 -49.62 4.95 -9.15
CA TYR A 932 -49.26 3.81 -8.29
C TYR A 932 -49.36 2.49 -9.04
N LYS A 933 -48.55 1.51 -8.62
CA LYS A 933 -48.65 0.10 -9.05
C LYS A 933 -48.10 -0.82 -7.97
N GLU A 934 -48.73 -1.97 -7.78
CA GLU A 934 -48.23 -3.03 -6.91
C GLU A 934 -48.70 -4.41 -7.37
N ASP A 935 -47.86 -5.41 -7.17
CA ASP A 935 -48.18 -6.80 -7.48
C ASP A 935 -49.21 -7.35 -6.50
N ILE A 936 -50.25 -8.04 -6.98
CA ILE A 936 -51.31 -8.53 -6.09
C ILE A 936 -50.79 -9.54 -5.07
N ALA A 937 -49.66 -10.21 -5.34
CA ALA A 937 -49.12 -11.31 -4.55
C ALA A 937 -48.17 -10.87 -3.41
N ILE A 938 -48.02 -9.56 -3.20
CA ILE A 938 -47.29 -8.92 -2.10
C ILE A 938 -48.25 -8.72 -0.90
N LYS A 939 -47.69 -8.58 0.32
CA LYS A 939 -48.38 -8.55 1.62
C LYS A 939 -49.76 -7.86 1.60
N GLY A 940 -50.80 -8.56 2.06
CA GLY A 940 -52.21 -8.21 1.86
C GLY A 940 -52.87 -7.32 2.92
N ASP A 941 -52.12 -6.39 3.53
CA ASP A 941 -52.65 -5.41 4.49
C ASP A 941 -53.30 -4.21 3.76
N ASP A 942 -54.14 -3.44 4.46
CA ASP A 942 -54.75 -2.23 3.90
C ASP A 942 -53.67 -1.16 3.62
N ASN A 943 -53.57 -0.75 2.35
CA ASN A 943 -52.65 0.28 1.90
C ASN A 943 -53.37 1.62 1.77
N GLU A 944 -53.15 2.50 2.74
CA GLU A 944 -53.59 3.91 2.67
C GLU A 944 -52.68 4.69 1.72
N LEU A 945 -53.26 5.20 0.63
CA LEU A 945 -52.54 5.92 -0.40
C LEU A 945 -53.08 7.36 -0.51
N SER A 946 -52.18 8.29 -0.81
CA SER A 946 -52.52 9.70 -0.99
C SER A 946 -51.72 10.31 -2.14
N PHE A 947 -52.42 10.94 -3.09
CA PHE A 947 -51.86 11.47 -4.32
C PHE A 947 -52.24 12.93 -4.49
N ASN A 948 -51.24 13.78 -4.69
CA ASN A 948 -51.46 15.19 -5.01
C ASN A 948 -51.47 15.39 -6.53
N PHE A 949 -52.43 16.15 -7.04
CA PHE A 949 -52.50 16.51 -8.45
C PHE A 949 -53.05 17.92 -8.65
N VAL A 950 -52.81 18.46 -9.85
CA VAL A 950 -53.41 19.72 -10.30
C VAL A 950 -54.52 19.36 -11.28
N ALA A 951 -55.69 19.94 -11.08
CA ALA A 951 -56.83 19.69 -11.96
C ALA A 951 -56.61 20.38 -13.32
N ASN A 952 -56.59 19.62 -14.42
CA ASN A 952 -56.42 20.16 -15.77
C ASN A 952 -57.76 20.51 -16.44
N SER A 953 -58.87 20.12 -15.82
CA SER A 953 -60.27 20.29 -16.23
C SER A 953 -61.16 20.43 -14.99
N ASN A 954 -62.46 20.71 -15.18
CA ASN A 954 -63.43 20.77 -14.08
C ASN A 954 -63.94 19.40 -13.59
N ASN A 955 -63.36 18.31 -14.11
CA ASN A 955 -63.55 16.95 -13.64
C ASN A 955 -62.19 16.26 -13.68
N ALA A 956 -61.94 15.38 -12.71
CA ALA A 956 -60.79 14.51 -12.64
C ALA A 956 -61.24 13.06 -12.68
N THR A 957 -60.44 12.17 -13.25
CA THR A 957 -60.72 10.73 -13.24
C THR A 957 -59.78 10.01 -12.29
N LEU A 958 -60.33 9.13 -11.46
CA LEU A 958 -59.57 8.14 -10.68
C LEU A 958 -59.89 6.76 -11.25
N GLU A 959 -58.88 6.05 -11.74
CA GLU A 959 -59.02 4.68 -12.25
C GLU A 959 -58.22 3.70 -11.41
N LEU A 960 -58.86 2.63 -10.92
CA LEU A 960 -58.20 1.43 -10.41
C LEU A 960 -58.27 0.35 -11.49
N LYS A 961 -57.10 -0.10 -11.97
CA LYS A 961 -56.96 -1.10 -13.03
C LYS A 961 -56.21 -2.33 -12.52
N VAL A 962 -56.82 -3.50 -12.62
CA VAL A 962 -56.16 -4.79 -12.38
C VAL A 962 -55.80 -5.40 -13.72
N ILE A 963 -54.53 -5.75 -13.92
CA ILE A 963 -53.98 -6.20 -15.20
C ILE A 963 -53.08 -7.42 -15.04
N ALA A 964 -53.25 -8.39 -15.94
CA ALA A 964 -52.31 -9.49 -16.11
C ALA A 964 -51.08 -9.02 -16.90
N ILE A 965 -49.89 -9.16 -16.31
CA ILE A 965 -48.62 -8.69 -16.89
C ILE A 965 -47.83 -9.78 -17.61
N GLN A 966 -48.28 -11.03 -17.50
CA GLN A 966 -47.89 -12.18 -18.32
C GLN A 966 -49.08 -13.13 -18.48
N ASP A 967 -48.93 -14.12 -19.36
CA ASP A 967 -49.91 -15.21 -19.48
C ASP A 967 -49.94 -16.03 -18.19
N CYS A 968 -51.11 -16.04 -17.54
CA CYS A 968 -51.29 -16.77 -16.29
C CYS A 968 -51.64 -18.23 -16.59
N GLU A 969 -51.12 -19.14 -15.75
CA GLU A 969 -51.37 -20.57 -15.89
C GLU A 969 -52.84 -20.93 -15.62
N GLU A 970 -53.25 -22.16 -15.95
CA GLU A 970 -54.61 -22.61 -15.68
C GLU A 970 -54.89 -22.78 -14.18
N TRP A 971 -55.45 -21.73 -13.56
CA TRP A 971 -55.79 -21.71 -12.14
C TRP A 971 -56.99 -20.79 -11.87
N SER A 972 -57.29 -20.49 -10.62
CA SER A 972 -58.41 -19.63 -10.21
C SER A 972 -58.03 -18.14 -10.21
N TRP A 973 -57.19 -17.69 -11.15
CA TRP A 973 -56.56 -16.36 -11.10
C TRP A 973 -57.58 -15.23 -11.09
N GLY A 974 -58.69 -15.35 -11.82
CA GLY A 974 -59.76 -14.35 -11.77
C GLY A 974 -60.41 -14.19 -10.39
N ASN A 975 -60.37 -15.20 -9.52
CA ASN A 975 -60.81 -15.06 -8.13
C ASN A 975 -59.70 -14.57 -7.19
N LYS A 976 -58.43 -14.77 -7.57
CA LYS A 976 -57.27 -14.32 -6.80
C LYS A 976 -56.86 -12.89 -7.12
N SER A 977 -57.28 -12.37 -8.27
CA SER A 977 -57.04 -10.98 -8.70
C SER A 977 -58.01 -9.96 -8.09
N LYS A 978 -58.66 -10.26 -6.97
CA LYS A 978 -59.62 -9.35 -6.34
C LYS A 978 -58.85 -8.20 -5.71
N VAL A 979 -59.26 -6.97 -6.00
CA VAL A 979 -58.72 -5.76 -5.36
C VAL A 979 -59.89 -4.89 -4.96
N TYR A 980 -59.87 -4.40 -3.72
CA TYR A 980 -60.90 -3.55 -3.14
C TYR A 980 -60.38 -2.13 -2.95
N ILE A 981 -61.26 -1.15 -3.16
CA ILE A 981 -61.03 0.27 -2.91
C ILE A 981 -62.08 0.82 -1.94
N SER A 982 -61.64 1.60 -0.95
CA SER A 982 -62.51 2.38 -0.05
C SER A 982 -61.94 3.78 0.20
N ASP A 983 -62.73 4.60 0.89
CA ASP A 983 -62.29 5.87 1.49
C ASP A 983 -61.67 6.87 0.52
N VAL A 984 -62.22 6.91 -0.69
CA VAL A 984 -61.84 7.87 -1.73
C VAL A 984 -62.30 9.27 -1.31
N ASN A 985 -61.37 10.06 -0.78
CA ASN A 985 -61.59 11.42 -0.29
C ASN A 985 -60.74 12.41 -1.09
N ILE A 986 -61.27 13.62 -1.33
CA ILE A 986 -60.59 14.67 -2.09
C ILE A 986 -60.47 15.96 -1.28
N LYS A 987 -59.26 16.45 -1.07
CA LYS A 987 -59.01 17.65 -0.27
C LYS A 987 -58.32 18.73 -1.10
N LYS A 988 -58.85 19.96 -1.08
CA LYS A 988 -58.21 21.12 -1.70
C LYS A 988 -57.01 21.56 -0.86
N GLN A 989 -55.84 21.70 -1.48
CA GLN A 989 -54.60 22.01 -0.78
C GLN A 989 -54.22 23.49 -0.96
N LYS A 990 -53.89 24.19 0.14
CA LYS A 990 -53.33 25.55 0.08
C LYS A 990 -51.84 25.47 -0.32
N ASN A 991 -51.47 26.34 -1.26
CA ASN A 991 -50.22 26.29 -2.01
C ASN A 991 -48.97 26.30 -1.09
N SER A 992 -48.24 25.19 -1.00
CA SER A 992 -47.06 25.01 -0.13
C SER A 992 -45.82 24.53 -0.90
N LYS A 993 -45.45 25.24 -1.98
CA LYS A 993 -44.38 24.79 -2.89
C LYS A 993 -42.98 24.73 -2.27
N TYR A 994 -42.74 25.27 -1.07
CA TYR A 994 -41.41 25.35 -0.44
C TYR A 994 -41.09 24.32 0.66
N ASN A 995 -42.04 23.45 1.05
CA ASN A 995 -41.78 22.44 2.09
C ASN A 995 -41.18 21.13 1.57
N SER A 996 -41.38 20.81 0.28
CA SER A 996 -40.97 19.52 -0.30
C SER A 996 -39.45 19.39 -0.52
N THR A 997 -38.76 20.48 -0.86
CA THR A 997 -37.31 20.45 -1.14
C THR A 997 -36.52 20.28 0.15
N PHE A 998 -36.93 20.97 1.22
CA PHE A 998 -36.33 20.84 2.56
C PHE A 998 -36.55 19.44 3.16
N GLN A 999 -37.77 18.90 3.08
CA GLN A 999 -38.05 17.54 3.55
C GLN A 999 -37.34 16.46 2.70
N LYS A 1000 -37.21 16.63 1.38
CA LYS A 1000 -36.43 15.70 0.55
C LYS A 1000 -34.95 15.71 0.91
N ALA A 1001 -34.35 16.88 1.17
CA ALA A 1001 -32.95 16.97 1.58
C ALA A 1001 -32.74 16.36 2.99
N VAL A 1002 -33.63 16.63 3.95
CA VAL A 1002 -33.58 16.04 5.30
C VAL A 1002 -33.83 14.53 5.27
N HIS A 1003 -34.77 14.05 4.45
CA HIS A 1003 -35.05 12.62 4.29
C HIS A 1003 -33.91 11.88 3.58
N LYS A 1004 -33.23 12.53 2.62
CA LYS A 1004 -32.04 11.98 1.96
C LYS A 1004 -30.85 11.91 2.94
N ILE A 1005 -30.66 12.91 3.79
CA ILE A 1005 -29.66 12.87 4.88
C ILE A 1005 -30.01 11.79 5.93
N LYS A 1006 -31.29 11.66 6.34
CA LYS A 1006 -31.73 10.61 7.27
C LYS A 1006 -31.59 9.19 6.69
N LYS A 1007 -31.74 9.01 5.37
CA LYS A 1007 -31.45 7.73 4.68
C LYS A 1007 -29.96 7.43 4.51
N LEU A 1008 -29.11 8.46 4.50
CA LEU A 1008 -27.65 8.31 4.42
C LEU A 1008 -27.00 8.06 5.79
N SER A 1009 -27.64 8.49 6.88
CA SER A 1009 -27.12 8.37 8.25
C SER A 1009 -26.86 6.93 8.74
N PRO A 1010 -27.65 5.90 8.38
CA PRO A 1010 -27.34 4.51 8.75
C PRO A 1010 -26.32 3.84 7.80
N LYS A 1011 -26.00 4.48 6.66
CA LYS A 1011 -25.06 3.98 5.64
C LYS A 1011 -23.67 4.63 5.72
N MET A 1012 -23.53 5.70 6.52
CA MET A 1012 -22.26 6.34 6.87
C MET A 1012 -21.56 5.53 7.96
#